data_AF-A0A959L169-F1
#
_entry.id   AF-A0A959L169-F1
#
_cell.length_a   1.000
_cell.length_b   1.000
_cell.length_c   1.000
_cell.angle_alpha   90.00
_cell.angle_beta   90.00
_cell.angle_gamma   90.00
#
_symmetry.space_group_name_H-M   'P 1'
#
loop_
_entity.id
_entity.type
_entity.pdbx_description
1 polymer ?
#
loop_
_entity_poly.entity_id
_entity_poly.type
_entity_poly.pdbx_seq_one_letter_code
_entity_poly.pdbx_strand_id
1 'polypeptide(L)'
;MQTLLIEKRAELIIILLLFFLVIISPLHIFGQQTEPNNAVVRYHLSFDDDKFFKEDIIEQSGKKSLEERKIDFPPGKFGKGIRMREIPPVTDAINMTGIDLDLVTAVIFNTRPGNEMGFNQPFIWGSGRINPRLGSVAFWAKGALSFAAPLFEQTSVGFGRKERELLGIVVDENNILSAYIRDARYVKHTLKSSYSWEPNQWNHVVLNWDWAKGMELWVNGMIVASSWGRDAWFENTLPGLFHLPAPGLTYDELYLLDRPLSAKEIKQLLRKNQAPDPVGYKRDQVVNQKILEISGVNAMDDLPTAEPGHTLVFREVFPENVSDGHIPGWYVVDGRNEIAWPHPTAMFTIIPGDADFHAEKVDLATSSSSRVNYAIVTGNLDKVRLQASTERLPGMENMFSVPTGEEFIFASTFATQRGATFRIPFTESFGTPDDFSGNIHVPLSGDKRIQNIQLYYCQSKSASVYPIGDKLIIQPGFMTMDERWSVAFQALTSGDERKIVIATDHPESRSVGEYDISTFARLNIISEPYTDPTGIKTITLSLPVHCEKTEEVLFIRLRDPAVPSRIWNQLAIKLVNYNQGYKTFQLKIDCEDLVLTGGDRLWLDLGTAGKSNILTGDSQNEAALYVEEAPVYEVLNAYSTKELISAKAQYSKMYEFMPWQFTGKDVSLELPYCFGGPFDMLLPALAVHRVDPNNFEANYLIKVSGPDYKDGKPIHPEKTALISLPNPLQAPDWALYMHDFNLKRHKMADWWADQQNEDGQIGGGWNDDVLFLSFHQPDLPLDGNENARYLIDATHKGLEATRYFKDGYCNVYPMDRLHIGDFISERYNTLVNNLGQAYVYEREMESAWHLGKEEQTPVNYFADGFKSSVNVFNWYWGNDIPETPYESKSLDELTDEFRLYTSVFDEYAYYRFTESNVHRDDYSPYGANNM
;
A
#
# COMPACT_ATOMS: atom_id res chain seq x y z
N MET A 1 12.53 -61.90 26.98
CA MET A 1 12.23 -61.17 28.23
C MET A 1 13.10 -59.93 28.44
N GLN A 2 14.38 -59.95 28.05
CA GLN A 2 15.25 -58.75 28.10
C GLN A 2 14.90 -57.69 27.03
N THR A 3 14.46 -58.08 25.83
CA THR A 3 14.08 -57.14 24.76
C THR A 3 12.83 -56.33 25.10
N LEU A 4 11.83 -56.98 25.73
CA LEU A 4 10.59 -56.33 26.19
C LEU A 4 10.82 -55.32 27.33
N LEU A 5 11.94 -55.45 28.06
CA LEU A 5 12.30 -54.53 29.14
C LEU A 5 13.01 -53.27 28.61
N ILE A 6 13.60 -53.34 27.42
CA ILE A 6 14.30 -52.22 26.77
C ILE A 6 13.28 -51.33 26.07
N GLU A 7 12.29 -51.90 25.36
CA GLU A 7 11.21 -51.13 24.73
C GLU A 7 10.36 -50.36 25.75
N LYS A 8 9.99 -51.00 26.87
CA LYS A 8 9.24 -50.32 27.94
C LYS A 8 10.04 -49.23 28.65
N ARG A 9 11.38 -49.31 28.66
CA ARG A 9 12.23 -48.23 29.18
C ARG A 9 12.35 -47.07 28.21
N ALA A 10 12.38 -47.33 26.90
CA ALA A 10 12.39 -46.30 25.88
C ALA A 10 11.07 -45.50 25.86
N GLU A 11 9.92 -46.18 25.95
CA GLU A 11 8.61 -45.53 26.06
C GLU A 11 8.49 -44.68 27.34
N LEU A 12 8.96 -45.20 28.49
CA LEU A 12 8.92 -44.44 29.74
C LEU A 12 9.84 -43.21 29.70
N ILE A 13 11.00 -43.29 29.03
CA ILE A 13 11.93 -42.17 28.84
C ILE A 13 11.34 -41.13 27.89
N ILE A 14 10.66 -41.54 26.82
CA ILE A 14 9.98 -40.64 25.88
C ILE A 14 8.80 -39.93 26.58
N ILE A 15 8.01 -40.65 27.37
CA ILE A 15 6.91 -40.06 28.16
C ILE A 15 7.47 -39.10 29.21
N LEU A 16 8.56 -39.44 29.90
CA LEU A 16 9.21 -38.53 30.86
C LEU A 16 9.84 -37.31 30.18
N LEU A 17 10.41 -37.44 28.98
CA LEU A 17 10.93 -36.32 28.18
C LEU A 17 9.82 -35.41 27.66
N LEU A 18 8.70 -35.97 27.22
CA LEU A 18 7.50 -35.20 26.85
C LEU A 18 6.89 -34.51 28.06
N PHE A 19 6.84 -35.16 29.21
CA PHE A 19 6.37 -34.56 30.47
C PHE A 19 7.33 -33.47 30.96
N PHE A 20 8.65 -33.63 30.77
CA PHE A 20 9.64 -32.58 31.06
C PHE A 20 9.59 -31.42 30.06
N LEU A 21 9.36 -31.67 28.77
CA LEU A 21 9.19 -30.64 27.75
C LEU A 21 7.90 -29.83 27.95
N VAL A 22 6.82 -30.47 28.41
CA VAL A 22 5.54 -29.82 28.74
C VAL A 22 5.60 -29.05 30.08
N ILE A 23 6.49 -29.42 31.00
CA ILE A 23 6.63 -28.74 32.31
C ILE A 23 7.73 -27.67 32.31
N ILE A 24 8.73 -27.73 31.40
CA ILE A 24 9.84 -26.76 31.35
C ILE A 24 9.64 -25.65 30.29
N SER A 25 8.63 -25.77 29.43
CA SER A 25 8.11 -24.68 28.60
C SER A 25 6.59 -24.59 28.80
N PRO A 26 6.03 -23.70 29.65
CA PRO A 26 6.40 -22.30 29.88
C PRO A 26 6.48 -21.93 31.37
N LEU A 27 7.68 -21.88 31.94
CA LEU A 27 7.93 -21.24 33.25
C LEU A 27 8.92 -20.05 33.13
N HIS A 28 9.08 -19.53 31.92
CA HIS A 28 9.71 -18.23 31.62
C HIS A 28 8.73 -17.20 31.02
N ILE A 29 7.42 -17.46 31.06
CA ILE A 29 6.35 -16.50 30.72
C ILE A 29 5.55 -16.17 31.97
N PHE A 30 6.23 -15.73 33.03
CA PHE A 30 5.64 -14.86 34.05
C PHE A 30 6.61 -13.69 34.26
N GLY A 31 6.98 -13.06 33.15
CA GLY A 31 7.49 -11.69 33.18
C GLY A 31 6.33 -10.78 33.57
N GLN A 32 6.61 -9.86 34.50
CA GLN A 32 5.68 -8.85 35.00
C GLN A 32 4.80 -8.29 33.88
N GLN A 33 3.49 -8.29 34.10
CA GLN A 33 2.51 -7.51 33.34
C GLN A 33 2.91 -6.03 33.41
N THR A 34 3.66 -5.59 32.40
CA THR A 34 3.92 -4.18 32.15
C THR A 34 2.79 -3.65 31.28
N GLU A 35 2.26 -2.47 31.61
CA GLU A 35 1.50 -1.64 30.65
C GLU A 35 2.16 -1.73 29.26
N PRO A 36 1.41 -1.77 28.15
CA PRO A 36 2.00 -1.81 26.81
C PRO A 36 3.12 -0.75 26.70
N ASN A 37 4.36 -1.24 26.74
CA ASN A 37 5.59 -0.57 27.18
C ASN A 37 5.57 0.98 27.18
N ASN A 38 5.63 1.57 28.38
CA ASN A 38 5.97 3.00 28.63
C ASN A 38 7.40 3.39 28.20
N ALA A 39 8.13 2.51 27.50
CA ALA A 39 9.48 2.79 27.06
C ALA A 39 9.47 3.92 26.01
N VAL A 40 10.14 5.03 26.35
CA VAL A 40 10.27 6.18 25.45
C VAL A 40 11.17 5.84 24.25
N VAL A 41 12.17 4.99 24.46
CA VAL A 41 12.99 4.42 23.38
C VAL A 41 12.24 3.22 22.80
N ARG A 42 11.82 3.34 21.54
CA ARG A 42 11.18 2.25 20.78
C ARG A 42 12.21 1.37 20.12
N TYR A 43 13.30 1.96 19.68
CA TYR A 43 14.38 1.24 19.02
C TYR A 43 15.70 1.94 19.26
N HIS A 44 16.74 1.13 19.47
CA HIS A 44 18.10 1.60 19.70
C HIS A 44 19.06 0.70 18.92
N LEU A 45 19.90 1.32 18.09
CA LEU A 45 21.04 0.66 17.46
C LEU A 45 22.33 1.16 18.09
N SER A 46 23.03 0.25 18.77
CA SER A 46 24.45 0.39 19.06
C SER A 46 25.25 -0.37 17.99
N PHE A 47 26.37 0.20 17.55
CA PHE A 47 27.23 -0.39 16.52
C PHE A 47 28.48 -1.08 17.11
N ASP A 48 28.45 -1.41 18.40
CA ASP A 48 29.54 -2.10 19.10
C ASP A 48 29.80 -3.53 18.59
N ASP A 49 28.76 -4.17 18.06
CA ASP A 49 28.80 -5.48 17.39
C ASP A 49 27.91 -5.54 16.14
N ASP A 50 27.95 -6.67 15.45
CA ASP A 50 27.25 -6.92 14.19
C ASP A 50 25.84 -7.52 14.38
N LYS A 51 25.34 -7.66 15.61
CA LYS A 51 24.07 -8.37 15.86
C LYS A 51 22.87 -7.67 15.23
N PHE A 52 22.90 -6.35 15.08
CA PHE A 52 21.80 -5.61 14.47
C PHE A 52 21.59 -5.97 12.99
N PHE A 53 22.61 -6.53 12.31
CA PHE A 53 22.47 -7.01 10.93
C PHE A 53 21.49 -8.18 10.80
N LYS A 54 21.12 -8.86 11.90
CA LYS A 54 20.02 -9.84 11.89
C LYS A 54 18.69 -9.23 11.46
N GLU A 55 18.52 -7.93 11.61
CA GLU A 55 17.32 -7.18 11.24
C GLU A 55 17.45 -6.50 9.87
N ASP A 56 18.64 -6.47 9.28
CA ASP A 56 18.90 -5.89 7.97
C ASP A 56 18.39 -6.81 6.85
N ILE A 57 17.51 -6.28 6.00
CA ILE A 57 16.87 -7.05 4.93
C ILE A 57 17.88 -7.59 3.91
N ILE A 58 18.98 -6.85 3.65
CA ILE A 58 20.03 -7.29 2.71
C ILE A 58 20.78 -8.49 3.31
N GLU A 59 21.14 -8.44 4.58
CA GLU A 59 21.82 -9.55 5.26
C GLU A 59 20.89 -10.78 5.33
N GLN A 60 19.62 -10.59 5.66
CA GLN A 60 18.63 -11.68 5.71
C GLN A 60 18.47 -12.40 4.37
N SER A 61 18.58 -11.68 3.25
CA SER A 61 18.48 -12.26 1.91
C SER A 61 19.67 -13.15 1.52
N GLY A 62 20.81 -12.99 2.18
CA GLY A 62 22.07 -13.65 1.82
C GLY A 62 22.62 -13.27 0.42
N LYS A 63 22.12 -12.19 -0.21
CA LYS A 63 22.51 -11.79 -1.58
C LYS A 63 23.80 -10.99 -1.64
N LYS A 64 24.16 -10.27 -0.57
CA LYS A 64 25.41 -9.52 -0.43
C LYS A 64 25.95 -9.63 0.99
N SER A 65 27.21 -10.04 1.13
CA SER A 65 27.93 -10.11 2.40
C SER A 65 28.36 -8.71 2.89
N LEU A 66 28.66 -8.58 4.18
CA LEU A 66 29.22 -7.34 4.75
C LEU A 66 30.53 -6.91 4.10
N GLU A 67 31.36 -7.86 3.66
CA GLU A 67 32.62 -7.58 2.97
C GLU A 67 32.38 -6.95 1.59
N GLU A 68 31.45 -7.52 0.80
CA GLU A 68 31.06 -6.97 -0.51
C GLU A 68 30.44 -5.57 -0.39
N ARG A 69 29.74 -5.31 0.73
CA ARG A 69 29.13 -4.00 1.04
C ARG A 69 30.15 -2.98 1.59
N LYS A 70 31.41 -3.40 1.80
CA LYS A 70 32.54 -2.58 2.26
C LYS A 70 32.23 -1.77 3.54
N ILE A 71 31.44 -2.35 4.44
CA ILE A 71 31.13 -1.77 5.75
C ILE A 71 32.28 -2.04 6.73
N ASP A 72 32.66 -1.05 7.54
CA ASP A 72 33.57 -1.24 8.66
C ASP A 72 33.07 -0.58 9.96
N PHE A 73 33.75 -0.89 11.07
CA PHE A 73 33.38 -0.47 12.43
C PHE A 73 34.48 0.35 13.11
N PRO A 74 34.73 1.60 12.68
CA PRO A 74 35.74 2.46 13.29
C PRO A 74 35.35 2.93 14.71
N PRO A 75 36.26 3.56 15.47
CA PRO A 75 35.91 4.13 16.78
C PRO A 75 34.77 5.16 16.68
N GLY A 76 33.72 4.93 17.47
CA GLY A 76 32.56 5.80 17.64
C GLY A 76 32.79 6.89 18.68
N LYS A 77 31.75 7.69 18.95
CA LYS A 77 31.68 8.62 20.08
C LYS A 77 31.55 7.86 21.40
N PHE A 78 30.80 6.75 21.40
CA PHE A 78 30.45 5.90 22.53
C PHE A 78 30.66 4.42 22.18
N GLY A 79 31.90 4.03 21.85
CA GLY A 79 32.23 2.64 21.50
C GLY A 79 32.70 2.54 20.07
N LYS A 80 32.06 1.70 19.26
CA LYS A 80 32.28 1.64 17.80
C LYS A 80 31.15 2.32 17.05
N GLY A 81 31.49 2.93 15.93
CA GLY A 81 30.52 3.40 14.95
C GLY A 81 30.45 2.47 13.73
N ILE A 82 29.50 2.73 12.84
CA ILE A 82 29.40 2.08 11.52
C ILE A 82 29.79 3.07 10.43
N ARG A 83 30.48 2.60 9.39
CA ARG A 83 30.82 3.40 8.22
C ARG A 83 30.75 2.59 6.93
N MET A 84 30.09 3.14 5.92
CA MET A 84 30.15 2.67 4.55
C MET A 84 31.36 3.31 3.88
N ARG A 85 32.37 2.50 3.51
CA ARG A 85 33.63 3.04 2.96
C ARG A 85 33.55 3.38 1.48
N GLU A 86 32.63 2.76 0.77
CA GLU A 86 32.45 2.97 -0.66
C GLU A 86 31.44 4.09 -0.92
N ILE A 87 31.82 4.97 -1.83
CA ILE A 87 30.94 5.97 -2.41
C ILE A 87 30.34 5.31 -3.65
N PRO A 88 29.03 5.03 -3.68
CA PRO A 88 28.39 4.49 -4.88
C PRO A 88 28.66 5.41 -6.08
N PRO A 89 28.82 4.86 -7.30
CA PRO A 89 28.91 5.69 -8.49
C PRO A 89 27.68 6.60 -8.61
N VAL A 90 27.88 7.84 -9.06
CA VAL A 90 26.77 8.77 -9.31
C VAL A 90 25.91 8.18 -10.43
N THR A 91 24.62 7.99 -10.15
CA THR A 91 23.65 7.46 -11.10
C THR A 91 23.56 8.35 -12.34
N ASP A 92 23.67 7.76 -13.54
CA ASP A 92 23.35 8.46 -14.78
C ASP A 92 21.85 8.41 -15.06
N ALA A 93 21.39 9.19 -16.05
CA ALA A 93 19.98 9.29 -16.41
C ALA A 93 19.36 7.97 -16.92
N ILE A 94 20.19 6.97 -17.25
CA ILE A 94 19.75 5.65 -17.72
C ILE A 94 19.47 4.73 -16.53
N ASN A 95 20.19 4.91 -15.42
CA ASN A 95 20.08 4.08 -14.21
C ASN A 95 19.12 4.62 -13.14
N MET A 96 18.44 5.75 -13.38
CA MET A 96 17.51 6.34 -12.40
C MET A 96 16.24 5.50 -12.18
N THR A 97 15.93 4.53 -13.05
CA THR A 97 14.71 3.71 -12.94
C THR A 97 14.66 2.88 -11.65
N GLY A 98 15.79 2.31 -11.22
CA GLY A 98 15.83 1.39 -10.06
C GLY A 98 15.94 2.04 -8.68
N ILE A 99 16.47 3.26 -8.57
CA ILE A 99 16.68 3.95 -7.28
C ILE A 99 15.49 4.84 -6.92
N ASP A 100 14.69 5.24 -7.91
CA ASP A 100 13.50 6.05 -7.68
C ASP A 100 12.23 5.27 -7.36
N LEU A 101 12.30 3.94 -7.41
CA LEU A 101 11.28 3.03 -6.89
C LEU A 101 11.04 3.30 -5.39
N ASP A 102 9.94 2.76 -4.86
CA ASP A 102 9.83 2.66 -3.40
C ASP A 102 11.04 1.90 -2.83
N LEU A 103 11.43 2.21 -1.58
CA LEU A 103 12.71 1.75 -1.07
C LEU A 103 12.80 0.22 -0.96
N VAL A 104 11.67 -0.46 -0.78
CA VAL A 104 11.64 -1.93 -0.70
C VAL A 104 11.98 -2.51 -2.06
N THR A 105 11.27 -2.08 -3.09
CA THR A 105 11.52 -2.47 -4.49
C THR A 105 12.94 -2.09 -4.90
N ALA A 106 13.38 -0.87 -4.61
CA ALA A 106 14.72 -0.40 -4.93
C ALA A 106 15.80 -1.28 -4.29
N VAL A 107 15.64 -1.68 -3.02
CA VAL A 107 16.59 -2.58 -2.36
C VAL A 107 16.63 -3.95 -3.03
N ILE A 108 15.47 -4.55 -3.33
CA ILE A 108 15.41 -5.87 -3.98
C ILE A 108 16.07 -5.81 -5.37
N PHE A 109 15.74 -4.79 -6.16
CA PHE A 109 16.26 -4.60 -7.50
C PHE A 109 17.78 -4.37 -7.52
N ASN A 110 18.30 -3.52 -6.62
CA ASN A 110 19.70 -3.10 -6.61
C ASN A 110 20.64 -4.03 -5.81
N THR A 111 20.13 -5.09 -5.20
CA THR A 111 20.93 -6.07 -4.43
C THR A 111 21.25 -7.35 -5.24
N ARG A 112 21.02 -7.34 -6.56
CA ARG A 112 21.37 -8.48 -7.44
C ARG A 112 22.88 -8.80 -7.37
N PRO A 113 23.28 -10.09 -7.37
CA PRO A 113 24.69 -10.49 -7.38
C PRO A 113 25.46 -9.83 -8.55
N GLY A 114 26.65 -9.30 -8.29
CA GLY A 114 27.47 -8.61 -9.29
C GLY A 114 27.05 -7.18 -9.63
N ASN A 115 25.97 -6.65 -9.03
CA ASN A 115 25.58 -5.25 -9.21
C ASN A 115 26.46 -4.32 -8.34
N GLU A 116 27.39 -3.61 -8.99
CA GLU A 116 28.31 -2.63 -8.38
C GLU A 116 27.62 -1.30 -8.01
N MET A 117 26.41 -1.04 -8.51
CA MET A 117 25.62 0.17 -8.24
C MET A 117 24.65 0.03 -7.06
N GLY A 118 24.77 -1.07 -6.29
CA GLY A 118 23.78 -1.41 -5.27
C GLY A 118 23.89 -0.66 -3.95
N PHE A 119 22.80 -0.67 -3.18
CA PHE A 119 22.80 -0.16 -1.82
C PHE A 119 23.69 -1.02 -0.91
N ASN A 120 24.50 -0.36 -0.09
CA ASN A 120 25.46 -1.02 0.80
C ASN A 120 25.15 -0.79 2.29
N GLN A 121 24.40 0.24 2.64
CA GLN A 121 23.97 0.55 4.00
C GLN A 121 22.94 -0.48 4.54
N PRO A 122 22.77 -0.59 5.86
CA PRO A 122 21.71 -1.43 6.44
C PRO A 122 20.32 -0.86 6.17
N PHE A 123 19.35 -1.73 5.90
CA PHE A 123 17.93 -1.39 5.74
C PHE A 123 17.06 -2.17 6.71
N ILE A 124 16.31 -1.46 7.52
CA ILE A 124 15.58 -2.04 8.65
C ILE A 124 14.13 -1.54 8.60
N TRP A 125 13.17 -2.42 8.90
CA TRP A 125 11.75 -2.04 8.98
C TRP A 125 11.50 -1.05 10.11
N GLY A 126 10.87 0.07 9.80
CA GLY A 126 10.47 1.12 10.73
C GLY A 126 9.12 0.92 11.39
N SER A 127 8.28 0.03 10.84
CA SER A 127 6.97 -0.30 11.41
C SER A 127 7.09 -0.75 12.87
N GLY A 128 6.25 -0.19 13.74
CA GLY A 128 6.30 -0.39 15.20
C GLY A 128 7.43 0.38 15.93
N ARG A 129 8.37 1.01 15.21
CA ARG A 129 9.54 1.71 15.78
C ARG A 129 9.44 3.22 15.63
N ILE A 130 8.86 3.67 14.52
CA ILE A 130 8.58 5.08 14.23
C ILE A 130 7.07 5.24 14.09
N ASN A 131 6.54 6.37 14.59
CA ASN A 131 5.16 6.77 14.31
C ASN A 131 5.17 8.18 13.70
N PRO A 132 4.59 8.38 12.49
CA PRO A 132 4.62 9.68 11.82
C PRO A 132 3.79 10.77 12.53
N ARG A 133 2.88 10.41 13.45
CA ARG A 133 2.15 11.41 14.26
C ARG A 133 3.06 12.07 15.29
N LEU A 134 3.93 11.30 15.94
CA LEU A 134 4.67 11.78 17.10
C LEU A 134 5.96 10.98 17.32
N GLY A 135 7.07 11.66 17.56
CA GLY A 135 8.30 10.98 17.92
C GLY A 135 9.55 11.83 17.92
N SER A 136 10.70 11.16 18.02
CA SER A 136 12.02 11.74 17.81
C SER A 136 13.00 10.73 17.23
N VAL A 137 13.97 11.21 16.46
CA VAL A 137 15.15 10.46 16.04
C VAL A 137 16.40 11.20 16.52
N ALA A 138 17.35 10.47 17.10
CA ALA A 138 18.62 11.02 17.57
C ALA A 138 19.78 10.11 17.18
N PHE A 139 20.88 10.69 16.69
CA PHE A 139 22.11 9.96 16.39
C PHE A 139 23.35 10.86 16.41
N TRP A 140 24.52 10.23 16.39
CA TRP A 140 25.81 10.90 16.21
C TRP A 140 26.40 10.55 14.85
N ALA A 141 26.95 11.55 14.17
CA ALA A 141 27.66 11.33 12.92
C ALA A 141 28.89 12.24 12.81
N LYS A 142 29.93 11.73 12.15
CA LYS A 142 31.19 12.44 11.89
C LYS A 142 31.75 12.03 10.53
N GLY A 143 32.28 13.01 9.77
CA GLY A 143 32.90 12.77 8.47
C GLY A 143 32.51 13.83 7.44
N ALA A 144 33.24 13.86 6.33
CA ALA A 144 32.92 14.72 5.19
C ALA A 144 31.94 14.01 4.25
N LEU A 145 30.95 14.74 3.76
CA LEU A 145 30.04 14.27 2.72
C LEU A 145 30.71 14.40 1.36
N SER A 146 30.51 13.38 0.51
CA SER A 146 31.03 13.41 -0.87
C SER A 146 30.08 14.11 -1.83
N PHE A 147 28.80 14.21 -1.47
CA PHE A 147 27.71 14.85 -2.22
C PHE A 147 26.53 15.11 -1.26
N ALA A 148 25.52 15.85 -1.73
CA ALA A 148 24.28 16.09 -0.97
C ALA A 148 23.56 14.77 -0.69
N ALA A 149 23.30 14.43 0.57
CA ALA A 149 22.78 13.11 0.94
C ALA A 149 21.87 13.17 2.18
N PRO A 150 20.95 12.20 2.34
CA PRO A 150 20.28 11.98 3.60
C PRO A 150 21.29 11.50 4.66
N LEU A 151 21.20 12.04 5.87
CA LEU A 151 21.87 11.48 7.03
C LEU A 151 21.05 10.35 7.65
N PHE A 152 19.73 10.50 7.64
CA PHE A 152 18.74 9.52 8.06
C PHE A 152 17.52 9.69 7.17
N GLU A 153 16.95 8.56 6.73
CA GLU A 153 15.70 8.55 5.99
C GLU A 153 14.87 7.34 6.43
N GLN A 154 13.62 7.62 6.71
CA GLN A 154 12.54 6.65 6.90
C GLN A 154 11.59 6.85 5.72
N THR A 155 11.35 5.78 4.96
CA THR A 155 10.35 5.78 3.88
C THR A 155 9.02 5.29 4.41
N SER A 156 7.96 5.47 3.63
CA SER A 156 6.70 4.77 3.87
C SER A 156 6.76 3.33 3.34
N VAL A 157 5.76 2.52 3.70
CA VAL A 157 5.43 1.28 2.99
C VAL A 157 4.66 1.53 1.69
N GLY A 158 4.27 2.78 1.45
CA GLY A 158 3.56 3.19 0.25
C GLY A 158 4.48 3.10 -0.96
N PHE A 159 3.93 2.57 -2.05
CA PHE A 159 4.64 2.51 -3.32
C PHE A 159 4.23 3.69 -4.19
N GLY A 160 5.23 4.34 -4.76
CA GLY A 160 5.11 5.52 -5.60
C GLY A 160 6.18 6.56 -5.26
N ARG A 161 6.60 7.34 -6.26
CA ARG A 161 7.70 8.31 -6.12
C ARG A 161 7.45 9.38 -5.05
N LYS A 162 6.21 9.91 -4.97
CA LYS A 162 5.84 10.95 -3.98
C LYS A 162 5.37 10.31 -2.67
N GLU A 163 4.86 9.09 -2.75
CA GLU A 163 4.31 8.29 -1.68
C GLU A 163 5.41 7.72 -0.76
N ARG A 164 6.60 7.40 -1.31
CA ARG A 164 7.71 6.75 -0.58
C ARG A 164 8.35 7.59 0.51
N GLU A 165 8.40 8.92 0.38
CA GLU A 165 9.05 9.77 1.38
C GLU A 165 8.16 9.86 2.62
N LEU A 166 8.71 9.58 3.82
CA LEU A 166 7.99 9.78 5.07
C LEU A 166 8.69 10.83 5.95
N LEU A 167 9.93 10.59 6.36
CA LEU A 167 10.67 11.45 7.28
C LEU A 167 12.17 11.40 6.96
N GLY A 168 12.84 12.54 6.94
CA GLY A 168 14.28 12.56 6.65
C GLY A 168 15.04 13.74 7.26
N ILE A 169 16.34 13.53 7.45
CA ILE A 169 17.33 14.56 7.78
C ILE A 169 18.36 14.57 6.65
N VAL A 170 18.55 15.70 6.00
CA VAL A 170 19.36 15.82 4.77
C VAL A 170 20.40 16.93 4.89
N VAL A 171 21.50 16.77 4.19
CA VAL A 171 22.48 17.84 3.97
C VAL A 171 22.55 18.14 2.48
N ASP A 172 22.37 19.42 2.14
CA ASP A 172 22.37 19.86 0.74
C ASP A 172 23.79 20.05 0.18
N GLU A 173 23.86 20.46 -1.10
CA GLU A 173 25.10 20.75 -1.83
C GLU A 173 25.94 21.89 -1.21
N ASN A 174 25.31 22.75 -0.40
CA ASN A 174 25.97 23.84 0.33
C ASN A 174 26.39 23.41 1.75
N ASN A 175 26.33 22.10 2.06
CA ASN A 175 26.54 21.54 3.39
C ASN A 175 25.57 22.07 4.45
N ILE A 176 24.37 22.51 4.05
CA ILE A 176 23.36 23.01 4.99
C ILE A 176 22.43 21.88 5.41
N LEU A 177 22.28 21.72 6.73
CA LEU A 177 21.40 20.71 7.30
C LEU A 177 19.93 21.14 7.18
N SER A 178 19.06 20.21 6.80
CA SER A 178 17.61 20.37 6.72
C SER A 178 16.91 19.09 7.20
N ALA A 179 15.61 19.19 7.46
CA ALA A 179 14.77 18.05 7.79
C ALA A 179 13.41 18.17 7.11
N TYR A 180 12.74 17.05 6.88
CA TYR A 180 11.38 17.03 6.34
C TYR A 180 10.54 15.91 6.91
N ILE A 181 9.22 16.11 6.84
CA ILE A 181 8.19 15.09 6.96
C ILE A 181 7.20 15.28 5.81
N ARG A 182 6.67 14.18 5.26
CA ARG A 182 5.63 14.22 4.24
C ARG A 182 4.31 13.73 4.83
N ASP A 183 3.25 14.49 4.57
CA ASP A 183 1.91 14.21 5.10
C ASP A 183 1.07 13.31 4.18
N ALA A 184 -0.13 12.94 4.62
CA ALA A 184 -1.06 12.12 3.84
C ALA A 184 -1.56 12.78 2.54
N ARG A 185 -1.44 14.10 2.40
CA ARG A 185 -1.78 14.84 1.16
C ARG A 185 -0.57 14.91 0.21
N TYR A 186 0.55 14.28 0.59
CA TYR A 186 1.85 14.35 -0.06
C TYR A 186 2.54 15.72 0.01
N VAL A 187 2.11 16.59 0.92
CA VAL A 187 2.77 17.88 1.21
C VAL A 187 4.06 17.61 1.98
N LYS A 188 5.18 18.16 1.48
CA LYS A 188 6.50 18.03 2.11
C LYS A 188 6.78 19.20 3.05
N HIS A 189 6.55 19.01 4.34
CA HIS A 189 6.86 19.97 5.38
C HIS A 189 8.38 19.99 5.61
N THR A 190 9.04 21.13 5.39
CA THR A 190 10.50 21.22 5.36
C THR A 190 11.04 22.27 6.35
N LEU A 191 12.01 21.88 7.17
CA LEU A 191 12.87 22.78 7.93
C LEU A 191 14.18 23.01 7.19
N LYS A 192 14.46 24.26 6.82
CA LYS A 192 15.79 24.69 6.39
C LYS A 192 16.51 25.35 7.57
N SER A 193 17.66 24.81 7.97
CA SER A 193 18.46 25.40 9.04
C SER A 193 19.50 26.39 8.49
N SER A 194 20.16 27.11 9.39
CA SER A 194 21.38 27.87 9.09
C SER A 194 22.66 27.11 9.48
N TYR A 195 22.54 25.87 9.95
CA TYR A 195 23.67 25.07 10.41
C TYR A 195 24.40 24.45 9.23
N SER A 196 25.68 24.77 9.10
CA SER A 196 26.59 24.14 8.15
C SER A 196 27.25 22.91 8.78
N TRP A 197 27.24 21.79 8.08
CA TRP A 197 27.78 20.52 8.53
C TRP A 197 29.27 20.63 8.88
N GLU A 198 29.65 20.19 10.09
CA GLU A 198 31.03 20.24 10.57
C GLU A 198 31.70 18.85 10.52
N PRO A 199 32.52 18.55 9.50
CA PRO A 199 33.00 17.17 9.25
C PRO A 199 34.04 16.68 10.26
N ASN A 200 34.72 17.59 10.95
CA ASN A 200 35.86 17.28 11.82
C ASN A 200 35.47 16.97 13.28
N GLN A 201 34.20 17.10 13.64
CA GLN A 201 33.69 16.82 14.98
C GLN A 201 32.52 15.84 14.94
N TRP A 202 32.16 15.33 16.11
CA TRP A 202 30.93 14.57 16.27
C TRP A 202 29.75 15.52 16.35
N ASN A 203 28.80 15.37 15.44
CA ASN A 203 27.53 16.10 15.45
C ASN A 203 26.46 15.19 16.03
N HIS A 204 25.87 15.60 17.16
CA HIS A 204 24.67 14.97 17.71
C HIS A 204 23.45 15.65 17.10
N VAL A 205 22.72 14.91 16.28
CA VAL A 205 21.55 15.41 15.55
C VAL A 205 20.30 14.85 16.18
N VAL A 206 19.30 15.69 16.45
CA VAL A 206 17.98 15.27 16.93
C VAL A 206 16.89 15.97 16.11
N LEU A 207 15.93 15.20 15.59
CA LEU A 207 14.70 15.71 15.01
C LEU A 207 13.53 15.31 15.90
N ASN A 208 12.82 16.30 16.45
CA ASN A 208 11.53 16.13 17.12
C ASN A 208 10.40 16.42 16.13
N TRP A 209 9.29 15.68 16.20
CA TRP A 209 8.06 16.01 15.47
C TRP A 209 6.81 15.72 16.30
N ASP A 210 5.78 16.52 16.08
CA ASP A 210 4.41 16.33 16.55
C ASP A 210 3.48 16.86 15.46
N TRP A 211 2.63 16.01 14.90
CA TRP A 211 1.69 16.34 13.81
C TRP A 211 0.82 17.56 14.10
N ALA A 212 0.57 17.83 15.38
CA ALA A 212 -0.22 18.94 15.84
C ALA A 212 0.57 20.25 15.98
N LYS A 213 1.91 20.19 16.02
CA LYS A 213 2.77 21.32 16.40
C LYS A 213 3.82 21.66 15.37
N GLY A 214 4.33 20.74 14.57
CA GLY A 214 5.48 20.99 13.72
C GLY A 214 6.69 20.12 14.04
N MET A 215 7.85 20.57 13.57
CA MET A 215 9.14 19.91 13.77
C MET A 215 10.13 20.83 14.51
N GLU A 216 11.11 20.23 15.19
CA GLU A 216 12.32 20.91 15.67
C GLU A 216 13.56 20.12 15.32
N LEU A 217 14.54 20.80 14.70
CA LEU A 217 15.84 20.22 14.39
C LEU A 217 16.89 20.79 15.34
N TRP A 218 17.61 19.88 16.00
CA TRP A 218 18.64 20.19 16.98
C TRP A 218 19.99 19.64 16.54
N VAL A 219 21.04 20.42 16.77
CA VAL A 219 22.43 19.99 16.62
C VAL A 219 23.21 20.36 17.86
N ASN A 220 23.94 19.39 18.42
CA ASN A 220 24.82 19.57 19.58
C ASN A 220 24.12 20.24 20.79
N GLY A 221 22.82 19.95 20.97
CA GLY A 221 22.00 20.43 22.08
C GLY A 221 21.44 21.85 21.89
N MET A 222 21.48 22.39 20.67
CA MET A 222 20.89 23.68 20.28
C MET A 222 19.87 23.49 19.16
N ILE A 223 18.77 24.24 19.18
CA ILE A 223 17.82 24.30 18.06
C ILE A 223 18.47 25.05 16.90
N VAL A 224 18.46 24.47 15.71
CA VAL A 224 18.97 25.09 14.48
C VAL A 224 17.86 25.44 13.48
N ALA A 225 16.71 24.79 13.57
CA ALA A 225 15.48 25.14 12.85
C ALA A 225 14.24 24.64 13.61
N SER A 226 13.10 25.31 13.47
CA SER A 226 11.85 24.90 14.11
C SER A 226 10.63 25.46 13.38
N SER A 227 9.60 24.64 13.20
CA SER A 227 8.23 25.02 12.82
C SER A 227 7.24 24.83 13.96
N TRP A 228 7.74 24.56 15.17
CA TRP A 228 6.94 24.25 16.35
C TRP A 228 5.91 25.35 16.67
N GLY A 229 4.66 24.97 16.87
CA GLY A 229 3.49 25.84 17.04
C GLY A 229 3.00 26.55 15.78
N ARG A 230 3.57 26.29 14.60
CA ARG A 230 3.24 27.00 13.35
C ARG A 230 2.82 26.11 12.19
N ASP A 231 3.03 24.81 12.33
CA ASP A 231 2.79 23.83 11.28
C ASP A 231 2.00 22.64 11.85
N ALA A 232 1.24 21.98 11.00
CA ALA A 232 0.47 20.78 11.35
C ALA A 232 0.14 19.98 10.09
N TRP A 233 -0.08 18.68 10.25
CA TRP A 233 -0.34 17.77 9.15
C TRP A 233 -1.12 16.52 9.59
N PHE A 234 -1.81 15.83 8.69
CA PHE A 234 -2.28 14.47 8.96
C PHE A 234 -1.21 13.47 8.54
N GLU A 235 -0.93 12.49 9.39
CA GLU A 235 0.10 11.49 9.15
C GLU A 235 -0.19 10.68 7.88
N ASN A 236 0.86 10.48 7.09
CA ASN A 236 0.87 9.59 5.94
C ASN A 236 0.84 8.10 6.38
N THR A 237 0.75 7.20 5.39
CA THR A 237 1.19 5.77 5.37
C THR A 237 2.04 5.24 6.55
N LEU A 238 1.94 3.93 6.79
CA LEU A 238 2.79 3.22 7.75
C LEU A 238 4.29 3.33 7.40
N PRO A 239 5.20 3.37 8.39
CA PRO A 239 6.64 3.42 8.13
C PRO A 239 7.15 2.14 7.46
N GLY A 240 7.84 2.30 6.32
CA GLY A 240 8.56 1.25 5.59
C GLY A 240 9.99 1.08 6.08
N LEU A 241 10.96 0.98 5.17
CA LEU A 241 12.37 0.83 5.53
C LEU A 241 12.97 2.17 5.99
N PHE A 242 13.87 2.12 6.97
CA PHE A 242 14.79 3.22 7.27
C PHE A 242 16.23 2.81 7.07
N HIS A 243 17.08 3.81 6.85
CA HIS A 243 18.52 3.63 6.69
C HIS A 243 19.34 4.89 7.08
N LEU A 244 20.65 4.74 7.10
CA LEU A 244 21.65 5.81 7.30
C LEU A 244 22.53 5.87 6.03
N PRO A 245 22.16 6.61 4.98
CA PRO A 245 22.70 6.35 3.65
C PRO A 245 23.98 7.11 3.30
N ALA A 246 24.41 8.11 4.08
CA ALA A 246 25.53 8.96 3.68
C ALA A 246 26.88 8.20 3.70
N PRO A 247 27.50 7.90 2.53
CA PRO A 247 28.75 7.16 2.49
C PRO A 247 29.91 8.01 3.03
N GLY A 248 30.90 7.35 3.63
CA GLY A 248 32.08 7.99 4.22
C GLY A 248 31.88 8.57 5.62
N LEU A 249 30.63 8.74 6.07
CA LEU A 249 30.32 9.15 7.45
C LEU A 249 30.46 7.96 8.39
N THR A 250 30.97 8.23 9.59
CA THR A 250 30.88 7.33 10.73
C THR A 250 29.66 7.71 11.55
N TYR A 251 28.71 6.78 11.65
CA TYR A 251 27.53 6.90 12.48
C TYR A 251 27.75 6.20 13.81
N ASP A 252 27.18 6.74 14.87
CA ASP A 252 27.19 6.15 16.19
C ASP A 252 25.84 6.37 16.89
N GLU A 253 25.41 5.36 17.65
CA GLU A 253 24.19 5.30 18.46
C GLU A 253 22.93 5.90 17.81
N LEU A 254 22.03 5.09 17.24
CA LEU A 254 20.73 5.56 16.74
C LEU A 254 19.62 5.30 17.76
N TYR A 255 18.88 6.34 18.15
CA TYR A 255 17.68 6.24 18.97
C TYR A 255 16.44 6.65 18.19
N LEU A 256 15.42 5.80 18.19
CA LEU A 256 14.06 6.09 17.72
C LEU A 256 13.14 6.13 18.95
N LEU A 257 12.44 7.24 19.13
CA LEU A 257 11.66 7.52 20.32
C LEU A 257 10.21 7.84 19.98
N ASP A 258 9.29 7.46 20.87
CA ASP A 258 7.83 7.58 20.66
C ASP A 258 7.25 8.96 21.00
N ARG A 259 8.08 9.89 21.46
CA ARG A 259 7.71 11.27 21.75
C ARG A 259 8.85 12.25 21.49
N PRO A 260 8.52 13.54 21.29
CA PRO A 260 9.45 14.65 21.37
C PRO A 260 10.31 14.62 22.64
N LEU A 261 11.61 14.84 22.47
CA LEU A 261 12.54 15.04 23.57
C LEU A 261 12.54 16.48 24.07
N SER A 262 12.58 16.66 25.39
CA SER A 262 12.83 17.98 25.99
C SER A 262 14.30 18.40 25.82
N ALA A 263 14.56 19.72 25.86
CA ALA A 263 15.93 20.26 25.80
C ALA A 263 16.87 19.68 26.89
N LYS A 264 16.33 19.31 28.05
CA LYS A 264 17.10 18.67 29.13
C LYS A 264 17.51 17.25 28.75
N GLU A 265 16.59 16.47 28.20
CA GLU A 265 16.83 15.10 27.75
C GLU A 265 17.83 15.07 26.59
N ILE A 266 17.67 15.96 25.60
CA ILE A 266 18.63 16.08 24.47
C ILE A 266 20.05 16.36 24.98
N LYS A 267 20.20 17.26 25.97
CA LYS A 267 21.51 17.55 26.57
C LYS A 267 22.07 16.40 27.39
N GLN A 268 21.21 15.60 28.02
CA GLN A 268 21.61 14.42 28.77
C GLN A 268 22.09 13.32 27.82
N LEU A 269 21.31 13.04 26.78
CA LEU A 269 21.64 12.08 25.71
C LEU A 269 22.98 12.45 25.07
N LEU A 270 23.14 13.70 24.63
CA LEU A 270 24.38 14.27 24.07
C LEU A 270 25.62 13.98 24.93
N ARG A 271 25.50 14.14 26.26
CA ARG A 271 26.66 14.13 27.17
C ARG A 271 26.99 12.75 27.72
N LYS A 272 25.98 11.91 27.90
CA LYS A 272 26.10 10.66 28.66
C LYS A 272 25.67 9.41 27.90
N ASN A 273 25.13 9.55 26.69
CA ASN A 273 24.47 8.46 25.97
C ASN A 273 23.43 7.73 26.83
N GLN A 274 22.65 8.52 27.59
CA GLN A 274 21.67 7.99 28.52
C GLN A 274 20.28 8.27 27.96
N ALA A 275 19.54 7.20 27.67
CA ALA A 275 18.14 7.28 27.25
C ALA A 275 17.28 8.05 28.27
N PRO A 276 16.25 8.78 27.80
CA PRO A 276 15.32 9.48 28.68
C PRO A 276 14.50 8.50 29.52
N ASP A 277 14.07 8.97 30.70
CA ASP A 277 13.16 8.21 31.56
C ASP A 277 11.75 8.15 30.93
N PRO A 278 10.97 7.09 31.23
CA PRO A 278 9.59 6.95 30.78
C PRO A 278 8.70 8.01 31.46
N VAL A 279 8.47 9.11 30.76
CA VAL A 279 7.59 10.20 31.19
C VAL A 279 6.52 10.39 30.13
N GLY A 280 5.26 10.46 30.57
CA GLY A 280 4.12 10.68 29.67
C GLY A 280 4.22 12.02 28.94
N TYR A 281 4.07 12.00 27.61
CA TYR A 281 3.91 13.20 26.81
C TYR A 281 2.48 13.71 26.94
N LYS A 282 2.32 14.97 27.34
CA LYS A 282 1.02 15.65 27.31
C LYS A 282 1.11 16.81 26.33
N ARG A 283 0.28 16.75 25.28
CA ARG A 283 0.04 17.89 24.41
C ARG A 283 -0.63 18.98 25.22
N ASP A 284 -0.08 20.18 25.20
CA ASP A 284 -0.73 21.38 25.70
C ASP A 284 -2.02 21.63 24.91
N GLN A 285 -3.08 22.04 25.60
CA GLN A 285 -4.43 22.22 25.01
C GLN A 285 -4.54 23.40 24.04
N VAL A 286 -3.43 24.04 23.66
CA VAL A 286 -3.47 25.04 22.60
C VAL A 286 -3.65 24.29 21.30
N VAL A 287 -4.92 24.07 20.94
CA VAL A 287 -5.32 23.57 19.63
C VAL A 287 -4.66 24.49 18.61
N ASN A 288 -3.76 23.91 17.83
CA ASN A 288 -3.25 24.61 16.67
C ASN A 288 -4.44 24.79 15.74
N GLN A 289 -4.95 26.01 15.60
CA GLN A 289 -6.05 26.36 14.70
C GLN A 289 -5.84 25.73 13.30
N LYS A 290 -4.57 25.58 12.90
CA LYS A 290 -4.13 24.88 11.70
C LYS A 290 -4.64 23.43 11.60
N ILE A 291 -4.71 22.66 12.69
CA ILE A 291 -5.26 21.28 12.67
C ILE A 291 -6.74 21.29 12.27
N LEU A 292 -7.52 22.22 12.82
CA LEU A 292 -8.94 22.33 12.48
C LEU A 292 -9.10 22.72 11.01
N GLU A 293 -8.27 23.63 10.51
CA GLU A 293 -8.24 24.04 9.10
C GLU A 293 -7.89 22.87 8.17
N ILE A 294 -6.76 22.20 8.39
CA ILE A 294 -6.33 21.09 7.50
C ILE A 294 -7.19 19.83 7.64
N SER A 295 -7.90 19.66 8.77
CA SER A 295 -8.81 18.51 8.92
C SER A 295 -10.04 18.59 8.03
N GLY A 296 -10.42 19.80 7.60
CA GLY A 296 -11.69 20.05 6.92
C GLY A 296 -12.92 20.08 7.82
N VAL A 297 -12.79 19.90 9.15
CA VAL A 297 -13.94 19.87 10.06
C VAL A 297 -14.76 21.16 10.04
N ASN A 298 -14.12 22.30 9.78
CA ASN A 298 -14.79 23.61 9.69
C ASN A 298 -15.66 23.75 8.42
N ALA A 299 -15.50 22.86 7.44
CA ALA A 299 -16.26 22.85 6.19
C ALA A 299 -17.45 21.86 6.20
N MET A 300 -17.65 21.11 7.29
CA MET A 300 -18.64 20.03 7.36
C MET A 300 -19.93 20.46 8.05
N ASP A 301 -20.73 21.28 7.38
CA ASP A 301 -22.00 21.76 7.94
C ASP A 301 -23.10 20.69 7.92
N ASP A 302 -23.16 19.88 6.86
CA ASP A 302 -24.24 18.94 6.58
C ASP A 302 -23.90 17.49 7.00
N LEU A 303 -23.57 17.28 8.27
CA LEU A 303 -23.29 15.95 8.82
C LEU A 303 -24.53 15.25 9.38
N PRO A 304 -24.55 13.91 9.44
CA PRO A 304 -25.54 13.17 10.23
C PRO A 304 -25.51 13.62 11.69
N THR A 305 -26.67 13.97 12.24
CA THR A 305 -26.78 14.52 13.59
C THR A 305 -27.15 13.44 14.59
N ALA A 306 -26.37 13.35 15.68
CA ALA A 306 -26.74 12.61 16.87
C ALA A 306 -27.27 13.58 17.95
N GLU A 307 -28.43 13.25 18.51
CA GLU A 307 -29.05 13.98 19.61
C GLU A 307 -29.36 13.01 20.77
N PRO A 308 -29.35 13.48 22.03
CA PRO A 308 -29.77 12.65 23.15
C PRO A 308 -31.16 12.03 22.94
N GLY A 309 -31.29 10.72 23.19
CA GLY A 309 -32.55 9.99 23.03
C GLY A 309 -32.86 9.48 21.62
N HIS A 310 -31.94 9.65 20.68
CA HIS A 310 -32.01 9.07 19.33
C HIS A 310 -30.85 8.10 19.08
N THR A 311 -31.09 7.10 18.25
CA THR A 311 -30.06 6.21 17.71
C THR A 311 -29.80 6.60 16.26
N LEU A 312 -28.55 6.93 15.95
CA LEU A 312 -28.11 7.11 14.58
C LEU A 312 -27.74 5.75 14.00
N VAL A 313 -28.27 5.42 12.82
CA VAL A 313 -28.04 4.13 12.16
C VAL A 313 -27.31 4.38 10.84
N PHE A 314 -26.17 3.72 10.64
CA PHE A 314 -25.45 3.68 9.38
C PHE A 314 -25.45 2.27 8.83
N ARG A 315 -25.77 2.17 7.54
CA ARG A 315 -25.54 0.97 6.74
C ARG A 315 -24.55 1.32 5.65
N GLU A 316 -23.41 0.65 5.66
CA GLU A 316 -22.44 0.79 4.57
C GLU A 316 -23.04 0.30 3.26
N VAL A 317 -22.72 0.99 2.18
CA VAL A 317 -23.03 0.57 0.81
C VAL A 317 -21.71 0.37 0.09
N PHE A 318 -21.25 -0.87 0.10
CA PHE A 318 -20.07 -1.25 -0.67
C PHE A 318 -20.41 -1.27 -2.17
N PRO A 319 -19.62 -0.61 -3.04
CA PRO A 319 -19.86 -0.63 -4.49
C PRO A 319 -19.68 -2.03 -5.10
N GLU A 320 -20.44 -2.32 -6.16
CA GLU A 320 -20.26 -3.54 -6.97
C GLU A 320 -19.11 -3.39 -7.98
N ASN A 321 -18.78 -2.15 -8.35
CA ASN A 321 -17.67 -1.82 -9.23
C ASN A 321 -17.08 -0.45 -8.87
N VAL A 322 -15.75 -0.34 -8.94
CA VAL A 322 -15.01 0.92 -8.76
C VAL A 322 -13.97 1.01 -9.87
N SER A 323 -14.14 1.93 -10.82
CA SER A 323 -13.29 2.00 -12.00
C SER A 323 -13.32 3.35 -12.74
N ASP A 324 -12.42 3.51 -13.70
CA ASP A 324 -12.54 4.46 -14.80
C ASP A 324 -12.67 3.66 -16.10
N GLY A 325 -13.91 3.49 -16.57
CA GLY A 325 -14.21 2.49 -17.60
C GLY A 325 -13.93 1.09 -17.07
N HIS A 326 -13.01 0.38 -17.69
CA HIS A 326 -12.56 -0.97 -17.32
C HIS A 326 -11.33 -0.98 -16.43
N ILE A 327 -10.75 0.19 -16.13
CA ILE A 327 -9.53 0.27 -15.31
C ILE A 327 -9.90 0.33 -13.83
N PRO A 328 -9.48 -0.67 -13.02
CA PRO A 328 -9.94 -0.79 -11.64
C PRO A 328 -9.38 0.33 -10.74
N GLY A 329 -10.28 0.96 -9.99
CA GLY A 329 -9.99 2.05 -9.06
C GLY A 329 -10.10 1.66 -7.59
N TRP A 330 -10.03 0.36 -7.27
CA TRP A 330 -10.36 -0.18 -5.94
C TRP A 330 -9.57 0.43 -4.77
N TYR A 331 -8.42 1.03 -5.03
CA TYR A 331 -7.61 1.76 -4.04
C TYR A 331 -8.41 2.81 -3.26
N VAL A 332 -9.45 3.40 -3.86
CA VAL A 332 -10.25 4.42 -3.16
C VAL A 332 -11.27 3.84 -2.19
N VAL A 333 -11.44 2.51 -2.09
CA VAL A 333 -12.40 1.86 -1.18
C VAL A 333 -11.78 0.73 -0.35
N ASP A 334 -10.45 0.56 -0.39
CA ASP A 334 -9.77 -0.57 0.26
C ASP A 334 -9.47 -0.34 1.75
N GLY A 335 -9.78 0.86 2.25
CA GLY A 335 -9.59 1.27 3.63
C GLY A 335 -8.15 1.64 4.01
N ARG A 336 -7.23 1.70 3.04
CA ARG A 336 -5.82 2.09 3.23
C ARG A 336 -5.65 3.57 2.86
N ASN A 337 -5.05 4.34 3.76
CA ASN A 337 -4.58 5.70 3.44
C ASN A 337 -3.16 5.67 2.88
N GLU A 338 -2.80 4.58 2.18
CA GLU A 338 -1.41 4.34 1.79
C GLU A 338 -1.05 4.85 0.40
N ILE A 339 -2.07 4.93 -0.42
CA ILE A 339 -2.01 5.25 -1.83
C ILE A 339 -3.26 6.07 -2.12
N ALA A 340 -3.18 6.94 -3.12
CA ALA A 340 -4.32 7.73 -3.54
C ALA A 340 -4.51 7.63 -5.05
N TRP A 341 -5.74 7.89 -5.48
CA TRP A 341 -6.13 7.91 -6.87
C TRP A 341 -6.72 9.29 -7.25
N PRO A 342 -6.43 9.86 -8.44
CA PRO A 342 -5.60 9.31 -9.51
C PRO A 342 -4.12 9.23 -9.09
N HIS A 343 -3.39 8.26 -9.64
CA HIS A 343 -1.95 8.18 -9.44
C HIS A 343 -1.24 9.36 -10.12
N PRO A 344 -0.10 9.85 -9.59
CA PRO A 344 0.73 10.78 -10.33
C PRO A 344 1.25 10.11 -11.62
N THR A 345 1.54 10.91 -12.65
CA THR A 345 2.25 10.43 -13.84
C THR A 345 3.64 9.90 -13.45
N ALA A 346 4.04 8.75 -14.02
CA ALA A 346 5.22 7.99 -13.63
C ALA A 346 5.17 7.66 -12.13
N MET A 347 4.20 6.81 -11.79
CA MET A 347 4.00 6.36 -10.42
C MET A 347 5.12 5.41 -9.99
N PHE A 348 5.50 4.47 -10.86
CA PHE A 348 6.50 3.44 -10.55
C PHE A 348 7.93 3.95 -10.65
N THR A 349 8.30 4.57 -11.78
CA THR A 349 9.62 5.16 -12.00
C THR A 349 9.51 6.68 -12.17
N ILE A 350 10.62 7.42 -12.35
CA ILE A 350 10.54 8.86 -12.71
C ILE A 350 10.22 9.08 -14.18
N ILE A 351 9.84 8.01 -14.86
CA ILE A 351 9.92 7.87 -16.28
C ILE A 351 8.60 7.28 -16.80
N PRO A 352 7.93 7.92 -17.77
CA PRO A 352 6.72 7.37 -18.36
C PRO A 352 7.08 6.12 -19.20
N GLY A 353 6.37 5.01 -19.01
CA GLY A 353 6.58 3.68 -19.59
C GLY A 353 6.10 2.54 -18.69
N ASP A 354 6.17 2.71 -17.36
CA ASP A 354 5.79 1.70 -16.36
C ASP A 354 4.62 2.19 -15.48
N ALA A 355 3.45 1.57 -15.64
CA ALA A 355 2.20 1.85 -14.90
C ALA A 355 1.64 3.29 -15.03
N ASP A 356 1.42 3.76 -16.27
CA ASP A 356 0.90 5.10 -16.58
C ASP A 356 -0.62 5.14 -16.84
N PHE A 357 -1.43 4.85 -15.82
CA PHE A 357 -2.85 5.19 -15.88
C PHE A 357 -3.12 6.61 -15.40
N HIS A 358 -3.83 7.38 -16.21
CA HIS A 358 -4.33 8.70 -15.83
C HIS A 358 -5.84 8.70 -15.76
N ALA A 359 -6.36 8.39 -14.57
CA ALA A 359 -7.79 8.38 -14.34
C ALA A 359 -8.38 9.77 -14.59
N GLU A 360 -9.36 9.83 -15.47
CA GLU A 360 -10.18 11.01 -15.68
C GLU A 360 -11.24 11.16 -14.59
N LYS A 361 -11.61 10.03 -13.99
CA LYS A 361 -12.66 9.92 -12.97
C LYS A 361 -12.52 8.63 -12.16
N VAL A 362 -13.31 8.53 -11.10
CA VAL A 362 -13.71 7.25 -10.50
C VAL A 362 -15.21 7.15 -10.48
N ASP A 363 -15.74 6.03 -10.98
CA ASP A 363 -17.14 5.64 -10.90
C ASP A 363 -17.32 4.53 -9.85
N LEU A 364 -18.17 4.76 -8.86
CA LEU A 364 -18.57 3.81 -7.83
C LEU A 364 -20.02 3.37 -8.12
N ALA A 365 -20.18 2.22 -8.77
CA ALA A 365 -21.48 1.67 -9.11
C ALA A 365 -22.07 0.91 -7.92
N THR A 366 -23.29 1.26 -7.51
CA THR A 366 -23.99 0.57 -6.40
C THR A 366 -25.08 -0.35 -6.93
N SER A 367 -25.43 -1.40 -6.15
CA SER A 367 -26.53 -2.30 -6.52
C SER A 367 -27.84 -1.53 -6.75
N SER A 368 -28.66 -2.00 -7.69
CA SER A 368 -29.98 -1.38 -7.99
C SER A 368 -30.92 -1.24 -6.78
N SER A 369 -30.68 -2.01 -5.72
CA SER A 369 -31.46 -1.99 -4.48
C SER A 369 -30.91 -1.03 -3.42
N SER A 370 -29.62 -0.69 -3.51
CA SER A 370 -28.87 0.12 -2.54
C SER A 370 -29.41 1.54 -2.46
N ARG A 371 -29.32 2.15 -1.28
CA ARG A 371 -29.68 3.54 -1.02
C ARG A 371 -28.48 4.25 -0.41
N VAL A 372 -28.15 5.44 -0.86
CA VAL A 372 -27.02 6.22 -0.34
C VAL A 372 -27.46 7.65 -0.12
N ASN A 373 -27.13 8.22 1.04
CA ASN A 373 -27.44 9.61 1.39
C ASN A 373 -26.34 10.27 2.23
N TYR A 374 -25.21 9.61 2.40
CA TYR A 374 -24.03 10.11 3.09
C TYR A 374 -22.78 9.54 2.42
N ALA A 375 -21.75 10.37 2.31
CA ALA A 375 -20.43 9.94 1.93
C ALA A 375 -19.37 10.68 2.75
N ILE A 376 -18.26 10.00 2.99
CA ILE A 376 -17.04 10.54 3.58
C ILE A 376 -15.88 10.23 2.65
N VAL A 377 -14.99 11.21 2.48
CA VAL A 377 -13.83 11.14 1.59
C VAL A 377 -12.59 11.63 2.34
N THR A 378 -11.46 10.96 2.12
CA THR A 378 -10.14 11.36 2.64
C THR A 378 -9.12 11.50 1.51
N GLY A 379 -8.16 12.40 1.68
CA GLY A 379 -7.04 12.60 0.75
C GLY A 379 -6.67 14.07 0.58
N ASN A 380 -6.15 14.44 -0.58
CA ASN A 380 -6.02 15.85 -0.97
C ASN A 380 -7.29 16.25 -1.72
N LEU A 381 -8.18 16.96 -1.03
CA LEU A 381 -9.55 17.18 -1.47
C LEU A 381 -9.78 18.48 -2.24
N ASP A 382 -8.71 19.14 -2.72
CA ASP A 382 -8.86 20.35 -3.53
C ASP A 382 -9.75 20.11 -4.76
N LYS A 383 -10.78 20.96 -4.89
CA LYS A 383 -11.80 20.93 -5.95
C LYS A 383 -12.47 19.55 -6.14
N VAL A 384 -12.47 18.70 -5.12
CA VAL A 384 -13.21 17.44 -5.18
C VAL A 384 -14.71 17.73 -5.21
N ARG A 385 -15.41 16.99 -6.06
CA ARG A 385 -16.88 16.97 -6.07
C ARG A 385 -17.35 15.53 -6.22
N LEU A 386 -18.42 15.20 -5.51
CA LEU A 386 -19.12 13.94 -5.68
C LEU A 386 -20.37 14.20 -6.50
N GLN A 387 -20.51 13.46 -7.59
CA GLN A 387 -21.70 13.52 -8.44
C GLN A 387 -22.42 12.17 -8.42
N ALA A 388 -23.71 12.15 -8.73
CA ALA A 388 -24.47 10.92 -8.83
C ALA A 388 -25.37 10.93 -10.06
N SER A 389 -25.59 9.76 -10.65
CA SER A 389 -26.64 9.55 -11.65
C SER A 389 -27.28 8.17 -11.51
N THR A 390 -28.58 8.10 -11.77
CA THR A 390 -29.36 6.86 -11.83
C THR A 390 -29.51 6.34 -13.25
N GLU A 391 -29.15 7.14 -14.26
CA GLU A 391 -29.12 6.73 -15.68
C GLU A 391 -27.66 6.55 -16.12
N ARG A 392 -27.38 5.55 -16.97
CA ARG A 392 -26.02 5.32 -17.53
C ARG A 392 -25.58 6.40 -18.56
N LEU A 393 -26.30 7.52 -18.70
CA LEU A 393 -26.17 8.57 -19.74
C LEU A 393 -26.34 9.99 -19.15
N PRO A 394 -26.03 11.10 -19.88
CA PRO A 394 -25.41 12.29 -19.28
C PRO A 394 -26.39 13.18 -18.49
N GLY A 395 -26.21 13.18 -17.18
CA GLY A 395 -26.89 14.04 -16.22
C GLY A 395 -26.41 13.72 -14.82
N MET A 396 -25.15 14.06 -14.53
CA MET A 396 -24.56 13.88 -13.21
C MET A 396 -24.98 15.04 -12.30
N GLU A 397 -25.80 14.76 -11.28
CA GLU A 397 -26.19 15.74 -10.27
C GLU A 397 -25.05 15.90 -9.25
N ASN A 398 -24.73 17.13 -8.87
CA ASN A 398 -23.70 17.39 -7.85
C ASN A 398 -24.27 17.11 -6.45
N MET A 399 -23.75 16.10 -5.76
CA MET A 399 -24.15 15.79 -4.38
C MET A 399 -23.50 16.75 -3.39
N PHE A 400 -22.20 17.01 -3.56
CA PHE A 400 -21.48 18.07 -2.83
C PHE A 400 -20.21 18.47 -3.58
N SER A 401 -19.67 19.63 -3.22
CA SER A 401 -18.34 20.09 -3.60
C SER A 401 -17.55 20.39 -2.33
N VAL A 402 -16.34 19.86 -2.22
CA VAL A 402 -15.43 20.20 -1.14
C VAL A 402 -14.96 21.64 -1.36
N PRO A 403 -14.92 22.48 -0.31
CA PRO A 403 -14.30 23.80 -0.43
C PRO A 403 -12.85 23.72 -0.90
N THR A 404 -12.39 24.76 -1.61
CA THR A 404 -10.98 24.88 -1.97
C THR A 404 -10.16 25.18 -0.72
N GLY A 405 -9.11 24.40 -0.49
CA GLY A 405 -8.28 24.55 0.68
C GLY A 405 -7.32 23.38 0.90
N GLU A 406 -7.09 23.12 2.17
CA GLU A 406 -6.11 22.16 2.68
C GLU A 406 -6.79 20.94 3.35
N GLU A 407 -8.07 20.73 3.07
CA GLU A 407 -8.93 19.75 3.73
C GLU A 407 -8.48 18.31 3.43
N PHE A 408 -8.17 17.57 4.51
CA PHE A 408 -7.82 16.16 4.43
C PHE A 408 -9.04 15.23 4.45
N ILE A 409 -10.09 15.61 5.19
CA ILE A 409 -11.31 14.82 5.34
C ILE A 409 -12.48 15.73 4.96
N PHE A 410 -13.46 15.19 4.25
CA PHE A 410 -14.74 15.84 4.01
C PHE A 410 -15.86 14.81 4.07
N ALA A 411 -16.97 15.17 4.71
CA ALA A 411 -18.15 14.34 4.75
C ALA A 411 -19.41 15.21 4.63
N SER A 412 -20.42 14.67 3.95
CA SER A 412 -21.69 15.37 3.77
C SER A 412 -22.84 14.38 3.60
N THR A 413 -24.00 14.78 4.09
CA THR A 413 -25.29 14.20 3.73
C THR A 413 -25.81 14.84 2.45
N PHE A 414 -26.70 14.12 1.75
CA PHE A 414 -27.37 14.58 0.53
C PHE A 414 -28.68 13.83 0.32
N ALA A 415 -29.47 14.24 -0.69
CA ALA A 415 -30.73 13.56 -1.02
C ALA A 415 -30.49 12.08 -1.35
N THR A 416 -31.36 11.18 -0.85
CA THR A 416 -31.17 9.74 -1.02
C THR A 416 -31.18 9.34 -2.50
N GLN A 417 -30.08 8.77 -2.95
CA GLN A 417 -29.91 8.17 -4.27
C GLN A 417 -30.14 6.66 -4.17
N ARG A 418 -30.77 6.05 -5.19
CA ARG A 418 -31.06 4.61 -5.23
C ARG A 418 -30.47 3.98 -6.46
N GLY A 419 -29.64 2.94 -6.29
CA GLY A 419 -28.98 2.24 -7.40
C GLY A 419 -28.20 3.16 -8.32
N ALA A 420 -27.59 4.20 -7.76
CA ALA A 420 -26.88 5.21 -8.51
C ALA A 420 -25.42 4.80 -8.75
N THR A 421 -24.82 5.38 -9.78
CA THR A 421 -23.37 5.46 -9.92
C THR A 421 -22.91 6.80 -9.36
N PHE A 422 -21.97 6.76 -8.43
CA PHE A 422 -21.31 7.94 -7.89
C PHE A 422 -20.04 8.22 -8.65
N ARG A 423 -19.77 9.48 -8.99
CA ARG A 423 -18.61 9.88 -9.78
C ARG A 423 -17.81 10.96 -9.06
N ILE A 424 -16.50 10.78 -8.98
CA ILE A 424 -15.57 11.88 -8.72
C ILE A 424 -14.77 12.14 -10.00
N PRO A 425 -14.96 13.29 -10.68
CA PRO A 425 -14.14 13.65 -11.82
C PRO A 425 -12.78 14.19 -11.35
N PHE A 426 -11.72 13.66 -11.93
CA PHE A 426 -10.35 14.03 -11.63
C PHE A 426 -9.81 15.10 -12.57
N THR A 427 -10.08 15.00 -13.87
CA THR A 427 -9.52 15.90 -14.89
C THR A 427 -9.90 17.37 -14.67
N GLU A 428 -8.89 18.22 -14.49
CA GLU A 428 -9.03 19.68 -14.45
C GLU A 428 -8.61 20.34 -15.75
N SER A 429 -7.63 19.75 -16.42
CA SER A 429 -7.12 20.21 -17.71
C SER A 429 -6.48 19.04 -18.46
N PHE A 430 -6.03 19.29 -19.70
CA PHE A 430 -5.23 18.35 -20.46
C PHE A 430 -3.90 18.99 -20.84
N GLY A 431 -2.81 18.23 -20.78
CA GLY A 431 -1.50 18.74 -21.14
C GLY A 431 -0.36 17.81 -20.74
N THR A 432 0.84 18.38 -20.63
CA THR A 432 2.04 17.69 -20.15
C THR A 432 2.15 17.89 -18.63
N PRO A 433 2.32 16.82 -17.83
CA PRO A 433 2.48 16.96 -16.38
C PRO A 433 3.76 17.70 -16.01
N ASP A 434 3.77 18.40 -14.87
CA ASP A 434 4.83 19.34 -14.46
C ASP A 434 6.23 18.73 -14.35
N ASP A 435 6.30 17.42 -14.06
CA ASP A 435 7.56 16.68 -13.92
C ASP A 435 8.17 16.31 -15.31
N PHE A 436 7.50 16.67 -16.41
CA PHE A 436 7.89 16.34 -17.78
C PHE A 436 7.91 17.55 -18.72
N SER A 437 8.65 17.41 -19.81
CA SER A 437 8.68 18.32 -20.95
C SER A 437 8.18 17.60 -22.20
N GLY A 438 7.50 18.29 -23.12
CA GLY A 438 6.90 17.68 -24.29
C GLY A 438 5.62 18.39 -24.74
N ASN A 439 4.84 17.71 -25.58
CA ASN A 439 3.52 18.17 -26.01
C ASN A 439 2.51 17.02 -26.01
N ILE A 440 2.48 16.29 -24.89
CA ILE A 440 1.48 15.23 -24.65
C ILE A 440 0.15 15.86 -24.23
N HIS A 441 -0.93 15.14 -24.52
CA HIS A 441 -2.32 15.52 -24.24
C HIS A 441 -2.97 14.45 -23.37
N VAL A 442 -2.59 14.42 -22.09
CA VAL A 442 -3.13 13.50 -21.08
C VAL A 442 -3.97 14.28 -20.05
N PRO A 443 -4.93 13.64 -19.37
CA PRO A 443 -5.70 14.30 -18.33
C PRO A 443 -4.80 14.65 -17.14
N LEU A 444 -4.97 15.87 -16.62
CA LEU A 444 -4.24 16.39 -15.47
C LEU A 444 -5.23 16.63 -14.32
N SER A 445 -4.97 16.00 -13.19
CA SER A 445 -5.83 16.07 -12.00
C SER A 445 -5.48 17.19 -11.02
N GLY A 446 -4.37 17.90 -11.26
CA GLY A 446 -3.80 18.84 -10.31
C GLY A 446 -3.35 18.12 -9.04
N ASP A 447 -3.59 18.74 -7.89
CA ASP A 447 -3.21 18.21 -6.57
C ASP A 447 -4.24 17.22 -5.99
N LYS A 448 -5.39 17.06 -6.64
CA LYS A 448 -6.51 16.21 -6.18
C LYS A 448 -6.09 14.75 -6.04
N ARG A 449 -6.27 14.16 -4.85
CA ARG A 449 -5.92 12.76 -4.56
C ARG A 449 -6.94 12.17 -3.59
N ILE A 450 -7.58 11.06 -3.94
CA ILE A 450 -8.55 10.35 -3.10
C ILE A 450 -7.87 9.11 -2.52
N GLN A 451 -7.75 9.06 -1.20
CA GLN A 451 -7.23 7.89 -0.49
C GLN A 451 -8.35 6.91 -0.17
N ASN A 452 -9.45 7.40 0.38
CA ASN A 452 -10.60 6.56 0.72
C ASN A 452 -11.91 7.33 0.48
N ILE A 453 -12.93 6.63 0.03
CA ILE A 453 -14.32 7.06 -0.01
C ILE A 453 -15.20 5.93 0.49
N GLN A 454 -16.11 6.27 1.40
CA GLN A 454 -17.10 5.32 1.91
C GLN A 454 -18.49 5.90 1.77
N LEU A 455 -19.41 5.06 1.27
CA LEU A 455 -20.80 5.41 0.99
C LEU A 455 -21.69 4.76 2.03
N TYR A 456 -22.67 5.52 2.54
CA TYR A 456 -23.60 5.01 3.53
C TYR A 456 -25.04 5.43 3.26
N TYR A 457 -25.94 4.62 3.82
CA TYR A 457 -27.27 5.04 4.17
C TYR A 457 -27.34 5.36 5.67
N CYS A 458 -27.59 6.62 6.02
CA CYS A 458 -27.77 7.06 7.39
C CYS A 458 -29.23 7.43 7.69
N GLN A 459 -29.70 7.06 8.88
CA GLN A 459 -31.01 7.46 9.40
C GLN A 459 -30.95 7.71 10.90
N SER A 460 -31.66 8.73 11.38
CA SER A 460 -31.94 8.91 12.81
C SER A 460 -33.26 8.25 13.17
N LYS A 461 -33.27 7.44 14.23
CA LYS A 461 -34.47 6.79 14.77
C LYS A 461 -34.60 7.19 16.23
N SER A 462 -35.83 7.36 16.72
CA SER A 462 -36.05 7.45 18.16
C SER A 462 -35.43 6.22 18.82
N ALA A 463 -34.63 6.42 19.87
CA ALA A 463 -33.87 5.32 20.45
C ALA A 463 -34.81 4.18 20.84
N SER A 464 -34.51 2.97 20.35
CA SER A 464 -35.16 1.78 20.91
C SER A 464 -34.78 1.71 22.39
N VAL A 465 -35.73 1.30 23.26
CA VAL A 465 -35.45 1.22 24.71
C VAL A 465 -34.26 0.29 25.00
N TYR A 466 -33.93 -0.67 24.11
CA TYR A 466 -32.77 -1.54 24.23
C TYR A 466 -32.12 -1.84 22.87
N PRO A 467 -30.80 -1.59 22.71
CA PRO A 467 -30.02 -2.16 21.62
C PRO A 467 -30.13 -3.68 21.58
N ILE A 468 -29.97 -4.27 20.40
CA ILE A 468 -30.03 -5.71 20.16
C ILE A 468 -28.59 -6.26 20.12
N GLY A 469 -28.40 -7.49 20.60
CA GLY A 469 -27.12 -8.19 20.57
C GLY A 469 -26.54 -8.44 21.96
N ASP A 470 -25.42 -9.15 22.00
CA ASP A 470 -24.67 -9.40 23.22
C ASP A 470 -24.05 -8.10 23.72
N LYS A 471 -24.19 -7.86 25.02
CA LYS A 471 -23.81 -6.61 25.65
C LYS A 471 -22.43 -6.73 26.28
N LEU A 472 -21.49 -5.97 25.75
CA LEU A 472 -20.14 -5.81 26.27
C LEU A 472 -20.03 -4.48 27.01
N ILE A 473 -19.78 -4.52 28.32
CA ILE A 473 -19.60 -3.33 29.14
C ILE A 473 -18.22 -2.72 28.85
N ILE A 474 -18.20 -1.41 28.60
CA ILE A 474 -16.98 -0.66 28.35
C ILE A 474 -16.47 -0.09 29.68
N GLN A 475 -15.27 -0.49 30.08
CA GLN A 475 -14.67 -0.12 31.35
C GLN A 475 -13.17 0.21 31.22
N PRO A 476 -12.61 0.97 32.18
CA PRO A 476 -11.16 1.07 32.33
C PRO A 476 -10.57 -0.30 32.60
N GLY A 477 -9.52 -0.67 31.88
CA GLY A 477 -8.86 -1.95 32.10
C GLY A 477 -7.61 -2.12 31.26
N PHE A 478 -6.79 -3.08 31.67
CA PHE A 478 -5.65 -3.56 30.90
C PHE A 478 -6.02 -4.91 30.30
N MET A 479 -5.81 -5.04 29.01
CA MET A 479 -6.04 -6.28 28.28
C MET A 479 -4.70 -6.95 28.00
N THR A 480 -4.65 -8.27 28.15
CA THR A 480 -3.53 -9.03 27.59
C THR A 480 -3.73 -9.07 26.09
N MET A 481 -2.92 -8.30 25.36
CA MET A 481 -2.83 -8.38 23.91
C MET A 481 -1.89 -9.53 23.54
N ASP A 482 -2.29 -10.35 22.57
CA ASP A 482 -1.37 -11.26 21.91
C ASP A 482 -0.31 -10.49 21.09
N GLU A 483 0.65 -11.21 20.52
CA GLU A 483 1.75 -10.59 19.77
C GLU A 483 1.25 -9.79 18.56
N ARG A 484 0.30 -10.32 17.78
CA ARG A 484 -0.32 -9.63 16.64
C ARG A 484 -0.91 -8.28 17.04
N TRP A 485 -1.79 -8.27 18.04
CA TRP A 485 -2.48 -7.06 18.49
C TRP A 485 -1.54 -6.07 19.16
N SER A 486 -0.54 -6.57 19.90
CA SER A 486 0.50 -5.72 20.49
C SER A 486 1.32 -5.01 19.41
N VAL A 487 1.74 -5.72 18.36
CA VAL A 487 2.49 -5.14 17.23
C VAL A 487 1.61 -4.15 16.47
N ALA A 488 0.37 -4.52 16.13
CA ALA A 488 -0.58 -3.64 15.44
C ALA A 488 -0.83 -2.36 16.22
N PHE A 489 -1.14 -2.47 17.50
CA PHE A 489 -1.42 -1.32 18.35
C PHE A 489 -0.22 -0.36 18.43
N GLN A 490 1.00 -0.90 18.57
CA GLN A 490 2.22 -0.10 18.61
C GLN A 490 2.55 0.58 17.27
N ALA A 491 2.32 -0.11 16.16
CA ALA A 491 2.55 0.44 14.82
C ALA A 491 1.54 1.54 14.45
N LEU A 492 0.28 1.38 14.87
CA LEU A 492 -0.84 2.21 14.41
C LEU A 492 -1.18 3.38 15.35
N THR A 493 -0.66 3.39 16.58
CA THR A 493 -0.93 4.43 17.58
C THR A 493 0.35 5.09 18.10
N SER A 494 0.34 6.42 18.16
CA SER A 494 1.40 7.19 18.79
C SER A 494 1.35 7.03 20.32
N GLY A 495 2.46 7.29 21.01
CA GLY A 495 2.55 7.11 22.46
C GLY A 495 1.46 7.83 23.26
N ASP A 496 1.03 9.00 22.81
CA ASP A 496 -0.02 9.83 23.44
C ASP A 496 -1.47 9.37 23.16
N GLU A 497 -1.66 8.48 22.19
CA GLU A 497 -2.96 7.96 21.75
C GLU A 497 -3.25 6.53 22.24
N ARG A 498 -2.38 5.97 23.09
CA ARG A 498 -2.48 4.59 23.59
C ARG A 498 -3.49 4.40 24.73
N LYS A 499 -4.52 5.23 24.78
CA LYS A 499 -5.61 5.11 25.75
C LYS A 499 -6.52 3.96 25.29
N ILE A 500 -6.64 2.94 26.13
CA ILE A 500 -7.49 1.77 25.88
C ILE A 500 -8.60 1.71 26.93
N VAL A 501 -9.79 1.34 26.47
CA VAL A 501 -10.87 0.81 27.30
C VAL A 501 -11.31 -0.53 26.72
N ILE A 502 -11.75 -1.43 27.60
CA ILE A 502 -12.10 -2.81 27.23
C ILE A 502 -13.60 -2.92 27.14
N ALA A 503 -14.10 -3.51 26.05
CA ALA A 503 -15.47 -4.00 25.94
C ALA A 503 -15.49 -5.50 26.30
N THR A 504 -16.15 -5.86 27.40
CA THR A 504 -16.18 -7.24 27.93
C THR A 504 -17.55 -7.60 28.50
N ASP A 505 -17.93 -8.87 28.43
CA ASP A 505 -19.12 -9.41 29.12
C ASP A 505 -18.83 -9.80 30.58
N HIS A 506 -17.56 -9.70 31.01
CA HIS A 506 -17.05 -10.03 32.34
C HIS A 506 -16.38 -8.81 33.01
N PRO A 507 -17.14 -7.76 33.38
CA PRO A 507 -16.57 -6.54 33.93
C PRO A 507 -15.92 -6.77 35.31
N GLU A 508 -14.59 -6.75 35.36
CA GLU A 508 -13.82 -6.87 36.62
C GLU A 508 -13.72 -5.57 37.43
N SER A 509 -13.77 -4.39 36.80
CA SER A 509 -13.53 -3.10 37.44
C SER A 509 -14.81 -2.28 37.62
N ARG A 510 -14.97 -1.67 38.79
CA ARG A 510 -15.98 -0.63 39.04
C ARG A 510 -15.39 0.77 39.08
N SER A 511 -14.14 0.94 38.65
CA SER A 511 -13.53 2.27 38.57
C SER A 511 -14.18 3.05 37.43
N VAL A 512 -14.72 4.22 37.75
CA VAL A 512 -15.18 5.16 36.74
C VAL A 512 -13.95 5.80 36.07
N GLY A 513 -13.91 5.77 34.74
CA GLY A 513 -12.88 6.45 33.95
C GLY A 513 -13.48 7.58 33.13
N GLU A 514 -12.81 8.73 33.11
CA GLU A 514 -13.15 9.87 32.28
C GLU A 514 -12.02 10.12 31.28
N TYR A 515 -12.35 10.09 29.99
CA TYR A 515 -11.38 10.09 28.90
C TYR A 515 -11.58 11.29 27.99
N ASP A 516 -10.59 12.19 27.99
CA ASP A 516 -10.50 13.30 27.05
C ASP A 516 -10.12 12.78 25.65
N ILE A 517 -11.00 13.04 24.68
CA ILE A 517 -10.86 12.67 23.26
C ILE A 517 -10.71 13.88 22.34
N SER A 518 -10.38 15.04 22.93
CA SER A 518 -10.27 16.31 22.21
C SER A 518 -9.06 16.39 21.29
N THR A 519 -9.13 17.30 20.31
CA THR A 519 -8.01 17.57 19.38
C THR A 519 -7.53 16.30 18.67
N PHE A 520 -8.49 15.47 18.25
CA PHE A 520 -8.26 14.18 17.61
C PHE A 520 -7.47 13.18 18.46
N ALA A 521 -7.39 13.36 19.78
CA ALA A 521 -6.83 12.37 20.68
C ALA A 521 -7.70 11.11 20.67
N ARG A 522 -7.11 9.97 20.32
CA ARG A 522 -7.85 8.72 20.12
C ARG A 522 -8.11 8.00 21.44
N LEU A 523 -9.37 7.62 21.67
CA LEU A 523 -9.74 6.57 22.63
C LEU A 523 -9.99 5.27 21.86
N ASN A 524 -9.29 4.20 22.24
CA ASN A 524 -9.41 2.90 21.61
C ASN A 524 -10.31 1.98 22.45
N ILE A 525 -11.44 1.57 21.91
CA ILE A 525 -12.33 0.56 22.49
C ILE A 525 -11.99 -0.78 21.83
N ILE A 526 -11.56 -1.75 22.62
CA ILE A 526 -11.15 -3.07 22.13
C ILE A 526 -11.97 -4.16 22.83
N SER A 527 -12.53 -5.08 22.05
CA SER A 527 -13.28 -6.22 22.59
C SER A 527 -12.39 -7.34 23.09
N GLU A 528 -12.97 -8.26 23.85
CA GLU A 528 -12.43 -9.60 24.06
C GLU A 528 -12.19 -10.35 22.73
N PRO A 529 -11.27 -11.35 22.72
CA PRO A 529 -10.89 -12.01 21.49
C PRO A 529 -11.95 -13.04 21.06
N TYR A 530 -12.24 -13.09 19.77
CA TYR A 530 -13.08 -14.10 19.15
C TYR A 530 -12.23 -15.29 18.73
N THR A 531 -12.44 -16.46 19.33
CA THR A 531 -11.68 -17.67 19.00
C THR A 531 -12.31 -18.47 17.87
N ASP A 532 -13.64 -18.56 17.86
CA ASP A 532 -14.39 -19.27 16.85
C ASP A 532 -14.80 -18.30 15.72
N PRO A 533 -14.93 -18.79 14.46
CA PRO A 533 -15.47 -17.97 13.37
C PRO A 533 -16.88 -17.45 13.68
N THR A 534 -17.01 -16.12 13.76
CA THR A 534 -18.26 -15.43 14.05
C THR A 534 -18.50 -14.33 13.02
N GLY A 535 -19.65 -14.35 12.36
CA GLY A 535 -20.10 -13.25 11.52
C GLY A 535 -20.68 -12.14 12.38
N ILE A 536 -20.40 -10.88 12.07
CA ILE A 536 -20.99 -9.73 12.76
C ILE A 536 -22.02 -9.11 11.85
N LYS A 537 -23.25 -9.00 12.32
CA LYS A 537 -24.33 -8.36 11.56
C LYS A 537 -24.37 -6.88 11.82
N THR A 538 -24.38 -6.49 13.10
CA THR A 538 -24.42 -5.08 13.50
C THR A 538 -23.67 -4.85 14.81
N ILE A 539 -23.08 -3.67 14.96
CA ILE A 539 -22.55 -3.19 16.24
C ILE A 539 -23.31 -1.94 16.66
N THR A 540 -23.67 -1.83 17.94
CA THR A 540 -24.28 -0.63 18.51
C THR A 540 -23.43 -0.10 19.65
N LEU A 541 -22.85 1.08 19.45
CA LEU A 541 -22.07 1.81 20.44
C LEU A 541 -22.99 2.71 21.26
N SER A 542 -22.98 2.56 22.58
CA SER A 542 -23.74 3.37 23.53
C SER A 542 -22.80 3.98 24.56
N LEU A 543 -22.54 5.29 24.47
CA LEU A 543 -21.54 5.97 25.28
C LEU A 543 -22.11 7.21 25.99
N PRO A 544 -21.82 7.41 27.29
CA PRO A 544 -22.02 8.71 27.91
C PRO A 544 -20.96 9.69 27.41
N VAL A 545 -21.41 10.72 26.71
CA VAL A 545 -20.56 11.77 26.12
C VAL A 545 -20.91 13.12 26.75
N HIS A 546 -19.89 13.94 26.99
CA HIS A 546 -20.02 15.34 27.36
C HIS A 546 -19.14 16.21 26.47
N CYS A 547 -19.72 17.27 25.90
CA CYS A 547 -19.03 18.24 25.06
C CYS A 547 -18.97 19.61 25.75
N GLU A 548 -17.92 20.41 25.52
CA GLU A 548 -17.88 21.79 26.02
C GLU A 548 -18.87 22.70 25.26
N LYS A 549 -19.00 22.46 23.95
CA LYS A 549 -19.85 23.24 23.03
C LYS A 549 -21.19 22.55 22.77
N THR A 550 -22.19 23.33 22.35
CA THR A 550 -23.51 22.82 21.95
C THR A 550 -23.44 21.90 20.72
N GLU A 551 -22.48 22.17 19.83
CA GLU A 551 -22.19 21.38 18.64
C GLU A 551 -20.72 20.95 18.64
N GLU A 552 -20.47 19.71 18.26
CA GLU A 552 -19.13 19.13 18.12
C GLU A 552 -19.12 18.07 17.02
N VAL A 553 -17.96 17.79 16.41
CA VAL A 553 -17.81 16.70 15.44
C VAL A 553 -17.06 15.53 16.08
N LEU A 554 -17.69 14.36 16.04
CA LEU A 554 -17.14 13.08 16.48
C LEU A 554 -16.72 12.24 15.28
N PHE A 555 -15.46 11.82 15.27
CA PHE A 555 -14.90 10.87 14.33
C PHE A 555 -14.85 9.49 14.96
N ILE A 556 -15.29 8.49 14.20
CA ILE A 556 -15.35 7.09 14.62
C ILE A 556 -14.77 6.24 13.51
N ARG A 557 -13.84 5.35 13.86
CA ARG A 557 -13.30 4.35 12.93
C ARG A 557 -13.44 2.97 13.51
N LEU A 558 -13.93 2.04 12.70
CA LEU A 558 -13.81 0.60 12.93
C LEU A 558 -12.62 0.10 12.11
N ARG A 559 -11.65 -0.52 12.77
CA ARG A 559 -10.53 -1.18 12.08
C ARG A 559 -10.88 -2.58 11.67
N ASP A 560 -10.26 -3.02 10.60
CA ASP A 560 -10.29 -4.42 10.17
C ASP A 560 -9.72 -5.32 11.29
N PRO A 561 -10.50 -6.27 11.84
CA PRO A 561 -10.05 -7.14 12.92
C PRO A 561 -8.89 -8.06 12.55
N ALA A 562 -8.77 -8.44 11.27
CA ALA A 562 -7.74 -9.35 10.81
C ALA A 562 -6.47 -8.59 10.38
N VAL A 563 -6.64 -7.44 9.72
CA VAL A 563 -5.54 -6.59 9.21
C VAL A 563 -5.70 -5.14 9.70
N PRO A 564 -5.39 -4.82 10.98
CA PRO A 564 -5.79 -3.56 11.62
C PRO A 564 -5.21 -2.27 11.02
N SER A 565 -4.26 -2.35 10.08
CA SER A 565 -3.81 -1.21 9.28
C SER A 565 -4.93 -0.60 8.44
N ARG A 566 -5.94 -1.41 8.08
CA ARG A 566 -7.08 -0.99 7.28
C ARG A 566 -8.22 -0.43 8.13
N ILE A 567 -8.89 0.58 7.59
CA ILE A 567 -10.11 1.14 8.16
C ILE A 567 -11.31 0.48 7.47
N TRP A 568 -12.04 -0.33 8.22
CA TRP A 568 -13.24 -1.01 7.74
C TRP A 568 -14.41 -0.04 7.55
N ASN A 569 -14.61 0.85 8.53
CA ASN A 569 -15.60 1.92 8.47
C ASN A 569 -15.06 3.21 9.08
N GLN A 570 -15.44 4.35 8.51
CA GLN A 570 -15.09 5.68 8.96
C GLN A 570 -16.31 6.58 8.93
N LEU A 571 -16.58 7.28 10.02
CA LEU A 571 -17.74 8.15 10.17
C LEU A 571 -17.33 9.49 10.77
N ALA A 572 -17.98 10.55 10.30
CA ALA A 572 -17.98 11.87 10.93
C ALA A 572 -19.43 12.26 11.27
N ILE A 573 -19.69 12.54 12.54
CA ILE A 573 -21.04 12.76 13.08
C ILE A 573 -21.07 14.09 13.84
N LYS A 574 -22.15 14.87 13.67
CA LYS A 574 -22.38 16.08 14.46
C LYS A 574 -23.11 15.72 15.76
N LEU A 575 -22.48 15.97 16.90
CA LEU A 575 -23.07 15.86 18.22
C LEU A 575 -23.79 17.17 18.57
N VAL A 576 -25.08 17.11 18.90
CA VAL A 576 -25.87 18.29 19.25
C VAL A 576 -26.48 18.13 20.64
N ASN A 577 -26.38 19.16 21.49
CA ASN A 577 -26.93 19.21 22.85
C ASN A 577 -26.29 18.24 23.87
N TYR A 578 -25.01 17.91 23.71
CA TYR A 578 -24.21 17.11 24.68
C TYR A 578 -23.46 17.96 25.72
N ASN A 579 -23.75 19.26 25.81
CA ASN A 579 -23.09 20.20 26.71
C ASN A 579 -23.67 20.27 28.13
N GLN A 580 -24.78 19.59 28.40
CA GLN A 580 -25.45 19.60 29.70
C GLN A 580 -25.22 18.29 30.47
N GLY A 581 -23.99 18.14 30.99
CA GLY A 581 -23.53 16.91 31.64
C GLY A 581 -23.36 15.74 30.66
N TYR A 582 -23.20 14.53 31.21
CA TYR A 582 -23.08 13.32 30.40
C TYR A 582 -24.44 12.90 29.85
N LYS A 583 -24.52 12.70 28.53
CA LYS A 583 -25.70 12.19 27.81
C LYS A 583 -25.32 11.00 26.96
N THR A 584 -26.22 10.02 26.86
CA THR A 584 -25.97 8.82 26.07
C THR A 584 -26.05 9.13 24.58
N PHE A 585 -24.92 8.96 23.92
CA PHE A 585 -24.77 8.84 22.47
C PHE A 585 -25.03 7.39 22.06
N GLN A 586 -25.83 7.18 21.01
CA GLN A 586 -26.08 5.86 20.43
C GLN A 586 -25.86 5.84 18.92
N LEU A 587 -25.00 4.94 18.47
CA LEU A 587 -24.68 4.72 17.07
C LEU A 587 -24.79 3.23 16.77
N LYS A 588 -25.55 2.88 15.74
CA LYS A 588 -25.60 1.55 15.16
C LYS A 588 -24.91 1.55 13.79
N ILE A 589 -24.01 0.59 13.58
CA ILE A 589 -23.35 0.32 12.29
C ILE A 589 -23.76 -1.08 11.85
N ASP A 590 -24.33 -1.20 10.66
CA ASP A 590 -24.60 -2.49 10.02
C ASP A 590 -23.31 -2.95 9.31
N CYS A 591 -22.78 -4.10 9.73
CA CYS A 591 -21.48 -4.66 9.32
C CYS A 591 -21.68 -5.97 8.54
N GLU A 592 -22.63 -6.03 7.60
CA GLU A 592 -23.03 -7.25 6.85
C GLU A 592 -21.93 -7.86 5.94
N ASP A 593 -20.66 -7.56 6.23
CA ASP A 593 -19.44 -7.95 5.55
C ASP A 593 -18.29 -8.30 6.52
N LEU A 594 -18.54 -8.46 7.83
CA LEU A 594 -17.48 -8.64 8.82
C LEU A 594 -17.47 -10.04 9.45
N VAL A 595 -16.29 -10.68 9.50
CA VAL A 595 -16.06 -11.97 10.17
C VAL A 595 -14.87 -11.84 11.11
N LEU A 596 -14.98 -12.38 12.33
CA LEU A 596 -13.90 -12.45 13.31
C LEU A 596 -13.59 -13.92 13.64
N THR A 597 -12.33 -14.25 13.84
CA THR A 597 -11.89 -15.58 14.30
C THR A 597 -10.47 -15.54 14.86
N GLY A 598 -9.97 -16.63 15.44
CA GLY A 598 -8.52 -16.81 15.67
C GLY A 598 -7.87 -15.70 16.51
N GLY A 599 -8.58 -15.19 17.52
CA GLY A 599 -8.12 -14.12 18.40
C GLY A 599 -8.39 -12.70 17.88
N ASP A 600 -9.15 -12.54 16.80
CA ASP A 600 -9.58 -11.22 16.31
C ASP A 600 -10.40 -10.46 17.36
N ARG A 601 -10.37 -9.13 17.29
CA ARG A 601 -11.06 -8.23 18.21
C ARG A 601 -11.72 -7.10 17.43
N LEU A 602 -12.88 -6.66 17.89
CA LEU A 602 -13.43 -5.39 17.44
C LEU A 602 -12.57 -4.27 18.01
N TRP A 603 -12.09 -3.38 17.13
CA TRP A 603 -11.32 -2.21 17.50
C TRP A 603 -11.96 -0.95 16.92
N LEU A 604 -12.57 -0.16 17.81
CA LEU A 604 -13.05 1.17 17.48
C LEU A 604 -12.09 2.23 18.03
N ASP A 605 -11.78 3.24 17.22
CA ASP A 605 -11.11 4.45 17.70
C ASP A 605 -11.98 5.70 17.51
N LEU A 606 -11.95 6.56 18.53
CA LEU A 606 -12.84 7.72 18.67
C LEU A 606 -12.03 9.00 18.93
N GLY A 607 -12.41 10.11 18.31
CA GLY A 607 -11.82 11.42 18.56
C GLY A 607 -12.74 12.58 18.18
N THR A 608 -12.60 13.73 18.82
CA THR A 608 -13.33 14.97 18.47
C THR A 608 -12.37 16.08 18.10
N ALA A 609 -12.83 17.04 17.30
CA ALA A 609 -12.05 18.21 16.95
C ALA A 609 -11.90 19.18 18.15
N GLY A 610 -13.01 19.50 18.83
CA GLY A 610 -13.01 20.29 20.06
C GLY A 610 -13.04 19.44 21.33
N LYS A 611 -13.39 20.07 22.46
CA LYS A 611 -13.28 19.46 23.80
C LYS A 611 -14.48 18.56 24.12
N SER A 612 -14.20 17.25 24.21
CA SER A 612 -15.18 16.24 24.61
C SER A 612 -14.57 15.17 25.51
N ASN A 613 -15.40 14.63 26.41
CA ASN A 613 -15.04 13.54 27.31
C ASN A 613 -16.03 12.38 27.18
N ILE A 614 -15.53 11.17 27.36
CA ILE A 614 -16.31 9.94 27.47
C ILE A 614 -16.18 9.40 28.90
N LEU A 615 -17.31 9.00 29.48
CA LEU A 615 -17.35 8.30 30.77
C LEU A 615 -17.47 6.79 30.56
N THR A 616 -16.68 5.99 31.26
CA THR A 616 -16.75 4.51 31.24
C THR A 616 -16.74 3.94 32.65
N GLY A 617 -17.20 2.69 32.82
CA GLY A 617 -17.26 2.02 34.12
C GLY A 617 -18.28 2.59 35.12
N ASP A 618 -19.10 3.57 34.72
CA ASP A 618 -20.17 4.12 35.56
C ASP A 618 -21.44 3.27 35.47
N SER A 619 -21.94 2.80 36.62
CA SER A 619 -23.18 2.04 36.72
C SER A 619 -24.46 2.85 36.45
N GLN A 620 -24.41 4.18 36.58
CA GLN A 620 -25.58 5.05 36.33
C GLN A 620 -25.67 5.49 34.87
N ASN A 621 -24.52 5.74 34.25
CA ASN A 621 -24.39 6.07 32.84
C ASN A 621 -23.47 5.03 32.20
N GLU A 622 -24.02 3.85 31.93
CA GLU A 622 -23.23 2.72 31.47
C GLU A 622 -22.80 2.89 30.01
N ALA A 623 -21.48 2.79 29.78
CA ALA A 623 -20.89 2.67 28.46
C ALA A 623 -20.91 1.20 28.02
N ALA A 624 -21.41 0.93 26.82
CA ALA A 624 -21.54 -0.43 26.31
C ALA A 624 -21.40 -0.51 24.78
N LEU A 625 -20.87 -1.63 24.31
CA LEU A 625 -20.89 -2.08 22.93
C LEU A 625 -21.84 -3.26 22.83
N TYR A 626 -22.84 -3.21 21.95
CA TYR A 626 -23.74 -4.33 21.67
C TYR A 626 -23.38 -4.94 20.33
N VAL A 627 -23.29 -6.26 20.27
CA VAL A 627 -22.88 -6.99 19.07
C VAL A 627 -23.97 -7.97 18.67
N GLU A 628 -24.59 -7.75 17.52
CA GLU A 628 -25.54 -8.69 16.92
C GLU A 628 -24.74 -9.60 15.98
N GLU A 629 -24.57 -10.87 16.36
CA GLU A 629 -23.88 -11.87 15.55
C GLU A 629 -24.77 -12.44 14.44
N ALA A 630 -24.15 -12.95 13.39
CA ALA A 630 -24.76 -13.71 12.30
C ALA A 630 -23.98 -15.00 12.05
N PRO A 631 -24.65 -16.05 11.53
CA PRO A 631 -23.94 -17.22 11.02
C PRO A 631 -22.93 -16.83 9.94
N VAL A 632 -21.70 -17.35 10.02
CA VAL A 632 -20.61 -17.00 9.10
C VAL A 632 -21.01 -17.16 7.63
N TYR A 633 -21.73 -18.23 7.28
CA TYR A 633 -22.14 -18.49 5.89
C TYR A 633 -23.01 -17.38 5.28
N GLU A 634 -23.67 -16.53 6.09
CA GLU A 634 -24.49 -15.42 5.60
C GLU A 634 -23.66 -14.20 5.19
N VAL A 635 -22.48 -14.01 5.79
CA VAL A 635 -21.61 -12.84 5.57
C VAL A 635 -20.32 -13.17 4.82
N LEU A 636 -19.94 -14.45 4.73
CA LEU A 636 -18.62 -14.90 4.26
C LEU A 636 -18.26 -14.39 2.87
N ASN A 637 -19.22 -14.37 1.93
CA ASN A 637 -18.96 -13.93 0.56
C ASN A 637 -18.71 -12.42 0.49
N ALA A 638 -19.49 -11.62 1.23
CA ALA A 638 -19.30 -10.17 1.31
C ALA A 638 -17.99 -9.82 2.01
N TYR A 639 -17.68 -10.51 3.11
CA TYR A 639 -16.40 -10.43 3.80
C TYR A 639 -15.23 -10.72 2.86
N SER A 640 -15.22 -11.89 2.21
CA SER A 640 -14.10 -12.29 1.35
C SER A 640 -13.90 -11.30 0.20
N THR A 641 -14.98 -10.82 -0.41
CA THR A 641 -14.91 -9.83 -1.49
C THR A 641 -14.24 -8.53 -1.02
N LYS A 642 -14.68 -7.97 0.11
CA LYS A 642 -14.13 -6.70 0.63
C LYS A 642 -12.72 -6.87 1.22
N GLU A 643 -12.47 -7.98 1.88
CA GLU A 643 -11.18 -8.30 2.49
C GLU A 643 -10.09 -8.40 1.41
N LEU A 644 -10.34 -9.11 0.31
CA LEU A 644 -9.35 -9.39 -0.74
C LEU A 644 -9.03 -8.22 -1.66
N ILE A 645 -9.81 -7.14 -1.63
CA ILE A 645 -9.60 -5.99 -2.54
C ILE A 645 -8.21 -5.37 -2.35
N SER A 646 -7.77 -5.16 -1.12
CA SER A 646 -6.44 -4.60 -0.86
C SER A 646 -5.33 -5.53 -1.35
N ALA A 647 -5.51 -6.84 -1.21
CA ALA A 647 -4.56 -7.84 -1.68
C ALA A 647 -4.48 -7.89 -3.21
N LYS A 648 -5.62 -7.87 -3.91
CA LYS A 648 -5.68 -7.79 -5.38
C LYS A 648 -5.03 -6.51 -5.89
N ALA A 649 -5.38 -5.37 -5.30
CA ALA A 649 -4.83 -4.07 -5.66
C ALA A 649 -3.32 -3.98 -5.40
N GLN A 650 -2.84 -4.54 -4.28
CA GLN A 650 -1.41 -4.58 -3.99
C GLN A 650 -0.66 -5.56 -4.91
N TYR A 651 -1.26 -6.71 -5.22
CA TYR A 651 -0.68 -7.69 -6.13
C TYR A 651 -0.57 -7.15 -7.55
N SER A 652 -1.61 -6.49 -8.09
CA SER A 652 -1.55 -5.84 -9.41
C SER A 652 -0.45 -4.79 -9.53
N LYS A 653 0.00 -4.26 -8.40
CA LYS A 653 0.97 -3.18 -8.33
C LYS A 653 2.41 -3.65 -8.14
N MET A 654 2.63 -4.70 -7.35
CA MET A 654 3.97 -5.06 -6.88
C MET A 654 4.19 -6.58 -6.84
N TYR A 655 3.87 -7.29 -7.92
CA TYR A 655 3.94 -8.75 -7.96
C TYR A 655 5.37 -9.33 -8.07
N GLU A 656 6.34 -8.57 -8.60
CA GLU A 656 7.72 -9.08 -8.83
C GLU A 656 8.64 -8.90 -7.61
N PHE A 657 8.35 -7.93 -6.75
CA PHE A 657 9.29 -7.44 -5.74
C PHE A 657 8.84 -7.78 -4.32
N MET A 658 8.53 -9.05 -4.09
CA MET A 658 8.04 -9.53 -2.79
C MET A 658 9.16 -9.65 -1.74
N PRO A 659 9.09 -8.95 -0.59
CA PRO A 659 10.15 -8.96 0.41
C PRO A 659 10.40 -10.33 1.04
N TRP A 660 9.37 -11.15 1.20
CA TRP A 660 9.49 -12.50 1.74
C TRP A 660 10.17 -13.46 0.77
N GLN A 661 9.96 -13.32 -0.54
CA GLN A 661 10.70 -14.10 -1.54
C GLN A 661 12.18 -13.69 -1.60
N PHE A 662 12.46 -12.40 -1.36
CA PHE A 662 13.83 -11.91 -1.26
C PHE A 662 14.57 -12.40 -0.01
N THR A 663 13.90 -12.40 1.14
CA THR A 663 14.49 -12.78 2.45
C THR A 663 14.35 -14.25 2.81
N GLY A 664 13.46 -14.99 2.14
CA GLY A 664 13.10 -16.37 2.49
C GLY A 664 12.27 -16.52 3.77
N LYS A 665 11.63 -15.44 4.25
CA LYS A 665 10.82 -15.44 5.48
C LYS A 665 9.33 -15.50 5.18
N ASP A 666 8.59 -16.40 5.82
CA ASP A 666 7.14 -16.48 5.64
C ASP A 666 6.40 -15.24 6.18
N VAL A 667 5.32 -14.83 5.48
CA VAL A 667 4.39 -13.83 5.99
C VAL A 667 3.42 -14.51 6.96
N SER A 668 3.21 -13.89 8.13
CA SER A 668 2.33 -14.43 9.17
C SER A 668 1.33 -13.37 9.62
N LEU A 669 0.06 -13.79 9.72
CA LEU A 669 -0.97 -12.98 10.36
C LEU A 669 -0.71 -12.85 11.86
N GLU A 670 -0.35 -13.94 12.52
CA GLU A 670 -0.17 -14.00 13.99
C GLU A 670 1.10 -13.26 14.45
N LEU A 671 2.11 -13.17 13.57
CA LEU A 671 3.41 -12.54 13.84
C LEU A 671 3.81 -11.65 12.66
N PRO A 672 3.11 -10.54 12.42
CA PRO A 672 3.36 -9.69 11.27
C PRO A 672 4.68 -8.93 11.44
N TYR A 673 5.54 -8.96 10.42
CA TYR A 673 6.78 -8.18 10.39
C TYR A 673 6.53 -6.70 10.18
N CYS A 674 5.52 -6.38 9.38
CA CYS A 674 5.08 -5.06 9.02
C CYS A 674 3.61 -5.18 8.60
N PHE A 675 2.87 -4.08 8.73
CA PHE A 675 1.53 -3.94 8.16
C PHE A 675 1.60 -2.98 6.97
N GLY A 676 0.68 -3.13 6.03
CA GLY A 676 0.62 -2.23 4.88
C GLY A 676 1.62 -2.55 3.77
N GLY A 677 1.51 -1.77 2.70
CA GLY A 677 2.33 -1.87 1.50
C GLY A 677 2.43 -3.30 0.99
N PRO A 678 3.63 -3.86 0.79
CA PRO A 678 3.80 -5.17 0.18
C PRO A 678 3.15 -6.31 0.98
N PHE A 679 3.00 -6.20 2.30
CA PHE A 679 2.46 -7.27 3.13
C PHE A 679 0.95 -7.44 2.98
N ASP A 680 0.24 -6.38 2.59
CA ASP A 680 -1.20 -6.42 2.34
C ASP A 680 -1.57 -7.23 1.08
N MET A 681 -0.58 -7.64 0.28
CA MET A 681 -0.76 -8.65 -0.78
C MET A 681 -1.12 -10.03 -0.23
N LEU A 682 -0.68 -10.36 0.99
CA LEU A 682 -0.85 -11.68 1.59
C LEU A 682 -1.68 -11.68 2.88
N LEU A 683 -1.57 -10.66 3.74
CA LEU A 683 -2.30 -10.66 5.02
C LEU A 683 -3.82 -10.82 4.84
N PRO A 684 -4.51 -10.09 3.94
CA PRO A 684 -5.94 -10.28 3.71
C PRO A 684 -6.27 -11.65 3.10
N ALA A 685 -5.42 -12.18 2.22
CA ALA A 685 -5.60 -13.52 1.65
C ALA A 685 -5.49 -14.62 2.72
N LEU A 686 -4.52 -14.49 3.63
CA LEU A 686 -4.40 -15.37 4.80
C LEU A 686 -5.61 -15.23 5.73
N ALA A 687 -6.19 -14.03 5.85
CA ALA A 687 -7.34 -13.77 6.72
C ALA A 687 -8.59 -14.48 6.20
N VAL A 688 -8.85 -14.36 4.89
CA VAL A 688 -9.90 -15.11 4.21
C VAL A 688 -9.65 -16.61 4.27
N HIS A 689 -8.42 -17.08 3.98
CA HIS A 689 -8.11 -18.52 4.00
C HIS A 689 -8.37 -19.17 5.36
N ARG A 690 -8.20 -18.43 6.47
CA ARG A 690 -8.49 -18.90 7.83
C ARG A 690 -9.97 -19.21 8.07
N VAL A 691 -10.89 -18.54 7.36
CA VAL A 691 -12.35 -18.73 7.50
C VAL A 691 -12.99 -19.46 6.31
N ASP A 692 -12.40 -19.34 5.12
CA ASP A 692 -12.78 -20.03 3.89
C ASP A 692 -11.54 -20.61 3.19
N PRO A 693 -11.07 -21.81 3.61
CA PRO A 693 -9.91 -22.45 3.01
C PRO A 693 -10.07 -22.82 1.53
N ASN A 694 -11.30 -22.82 1.00
CA ASN A 694 -11.59 -23.15 -0.39
C ASN A 694 -11.74 -21.90 -1.28
N ASN A 695 -11.59 -20.70 -0.73
CA ASN A 695 -11.70 -19.47 -1.49
C ASN A 695 -10.65 -19.42 -2.60
N PHE A 696 -11.09 -19.35 -3.86
CA PHE A 696 -10.21 -19.44 -5.02
C PHE A 696 -9.20 -18.30 -5.07
N GLU A 697 -9.65 -17.05 -4.90
CA GLU A 697 -8.80 -15.85 -5.00
C GLU A 697 -7.77 -15.78 -3.86
N ALA A 698 -8.16 -16.10 -2.63
CA ALA A 698 -7.24 -16.17 -1.50
C ALA A 698 -6.15 -17.23 -1.75
N ASN A 699 -6.55 -18.43 -2.20
CA ASN A 699 -5.62 -19.52 -2.52
C ASN A 699 -4.71 -19.17 -3.71
N TYR A 700 -5.21 -18.44 -4.71
CA TYR A 700 -4.41 -17.91 -5.80
C TYR A 700 -3.29 -17.02 -5.26
N LEU A 701 -3.62 -15.99 -4.48
CA LEU A 701 -2.66 -15.03 -3.93
C LEU A 701 -1.60 -15.70 -3.05
N ILE A 702 -2.02 -16.63 -2.18
CA ILE A 702 -1.11 -17.43 -1.35
C ILE A 702 -0.16 -18.26 -2.21
N LYS A 703 -0.69 -18.91 -3.26
CA LYS A 703 0.09 -19.78 -4.15
C LYS A 703 1.13 -18.99 -4.95
N VAL A 704 0.72 -17.92 -5.64
CA VAL A 704 1.61 -17.16 -6.53
C VAL A 704 2.62 -16.30 -5.79
N SER A 705 2.36 -15.99 -4.52
CA SER A 705 3.31 -15.30 -3.64
C SER A 705 4.19 -16.25 -2.84
N GLY A 706 3.98 -17.57 -2.96
CA GLY A 706 4.74 -18.60 -2.28
C GLY A 706 6.13 -18.85 -2.87
N PRO A 707 6.95 -19.72 -2.24
CA PRO A 707 8.32 -19.98 -2.65
C PRO A 707 8.45 -20.80 -3.94
N ASP A 708 7.39 -21.50 -4.36
CA ASP A 708 7.37 -22.29 -5.61
C ASP A 708 7.05 -21.46 -6.84
N TYR A 709 6.78 -20.16 -6.65
CA TYR A 709 6.46 -19.20 -7.69
C TYR A 709 7.46 -18.05 -7.68
N LYS A 710 7.79 -17.55 -8.86
CA LYS A 710 8.59 -16.33 -9.04
C LYS A 710 7.97 -15.54 -10.16
N ASP A 711 7.76 -14.24 -9.97
CA ASP A 711 7.12 -13.35 -10.94
C ASP A 711 5.81 -13.99 -11.44
N GLY A 712 5.00 -14.50 -10.50
CA GLY A 712 3.73 -15.19 -10.71
C GLY A 712 3.76 -16.53 -11.49
N LYS A 713 4.92 -17.04 -11.92
CA LYS A 713 5.06 -18.33 -12.65
C LYS A 713 5.70 -19.41 -11.78
N PRO A 714 5.38 -20.71 -12.00
CA PRO A 714 6.05 -21.79 -11.29
C PRO A 714 7.56 -21.77 -11.56
N ILE A 715 8.38 -21.97 -10.53
CA ILE A 715 9.84 -22.08 -10.67
C ILE A 715 10.25 -23.45 -11.23
N HIS A 716 9.40 -24.46 -11.00
CA HIS A 716 9.62 -25.86 -11.42
C HIS A 716 8.43 -26.40 -12.24
N PRO A 717 8.15 -25.84 -13.43
CA PRO A 717 6.94 -26.23 -14.13
C PRO A 717 7.05 -27.63 -14.75
N GLU A 718 8.26 -28.21 -14.87
CA GLU A 718 8.49 -29.63 -15.18
C GLU A 718 7.86 -30.60 -14.17
N LYS A 719 7.53 -30.11 -12.96
CA LYS A 719 6.83 -30.90 -11.92
C LYS A 719 5.31 -30.86 -12.07
N THR A 720 4.79 -30.10 -13.02
CA THR A 720 3.35 -29.99 -13.27
C THR A 720 2.78 -31.33 -13.73
N ALA A 721 1.65 -31.73 -13.13
CA ALA A 721 0.95 -32.92 -13.56
C ALA A 721 0.40 -32.73 -14.99
N LEU A 722 0.85 -33.57 -15.92
CA LEU A 722 0.42 -33.48 -17.31
C LEU A 722 -1.02 -33.96 -17.49
N ILE A 723 -1.82 -33.14 -18.19
CA ILE A 723 -3.19 -33.51 -18.54
C ILE A 723 -3.22 -34.48 -19.73
N SER A 724 -4.36 -35.13 -19.92
CA SER A 724 -4.64 -35.94 -21.10
C SER A 724 -5.97 -35.48 -21.70
N LEU A 725 -5.94 -35.05 -22.97
CA LEU A 725 -7.13 -34.54 -23.65
C LEU A 725 -7.90 -35.68 -24.34
N PRO A 726 -9.23 -35.69 -24.33
CA PRO A 726 -10.02 -36.63 -25.13
C PRO A 726 -9.72 -36.48 -26.62
N ASN A 727 -9.41 -37.58 -27.31
CA ASN A 727 -9.08 -37.58 -28.75
C ASN A 727 -10.02 -38.51 -29.55
N PRO A 728 -11.33 -38.20 -29.63
CA PRO A 728 -12.30 -39.06 -30.33
C PRO A 728 -12.06 -39.14 -31.85
N LEU A 729 -11.31 -38.19 -32.42
CA LEU A 729 -11.03 -38.09 -33.86
C LEU A 729 -9.65 -38.67 -34.26
N GLN A 730 -8.86 -39.17 -33.31
CA GLN A 730 -7.51 -39.69 -33.53
C GLN A 730 -6.58 -38.68 -34.24
N ALA A 731 -6.70 -37.40 -33.90
CA ALA A 731 -5.76 -36.38 -34.36
C ALA A 731 -4.36 -36.66 -33.79
N PRO A 732 -3.26 -36.28 -34.48
CA PRO A 732 -1.92 -36.32 -33.89
C PRO A 732 -1.86 -35.51 -32.59
N ASP A 733 -1.14 -36.01 -31.58
CA ASP A 733 -1.11 -35.40 -30.25
C ASP A 733 -0.65 -33.94 -30.27
N TRP A 734 0.40 -33.60 -31.03
CA TRP A 734 0.85 -32.20 -31.18
C TRP A 734 -0.28 -31.26 -31.59
N ALA A 735 -1.13 -31.68 -32.54
CA ALA A 735 -2.20 -30.86 -33.08
C ALA A 735 -3.33 -30.69 -32.05
N LEU A 736 -3.62 -31.74 -31.28
CA LEU A 736 -4.64 -31.70 -30.23
C LEU A 736 -4.24 -30.75 -29.10
N TYR A 737 -3.00 -30.87 -28.59
CA TYR A 737 -2.51 -30.03 -27.50
C TYR A 737 -2.25 -28.58 -27.94
N MET A 738 -1.71 -28.35 -29.15
CA MET A 738 -1.57 -27.01 -29.72
C MET A 738 -2.94 -26.32 -29.87
N HIS A 739 -3.95 -27.04 -30.37
CA HIS A 739 -5.29 -26.48 -30.54
C HIS A 739 -5.89 -26.04 -29.19
N ASP A 740 -5.81 -26.88 -28.16
CA ASP A 740 -6.32 -26.54 -26.82
C ASP A 740 -5.55 -25.37 -26.20
N PHE A 741 -4.23 -25.33 -26.34
CA PHE A 741 -3.41 -24.20 -25.91
C PHE A 741 -3.82 -22.89 -26.60
N ASN A 742 -4.01 -22.91 -27.92
CA ASN A 742 -4.46 -21.73 -28.67
C ASN A 742 -5.86 -21.30 -28.28
N LEU A 743 -6.79 -22.22 -28.02
CA LEU A 743 -8.13 -21.87 -27.52
C LEU A 743 -8.06 -21.14 -26.18
N LYS A 744 -7.13 -21.51 -25.29
CA LYS A 744 -6.92 -20.81 -24.01
C LYS A 744 -6.36 -19.40 -24.22
N ARG A 745 -5.38 -19.24 -25.12
CA ARG A 745 -4.84 -17.92 -25.50
C ARG A 745 -5.89 -17.03 -26.17
N HIS A 746 -6.74 -17.59 -27.03
CA HIS A 746 -7.86 -16.88 -27.64
C HIS A 746 -8.82 -16.32 -26.59
N LYS A 747 -9.24 -17.15 -25.62
CA LYS A 747 -10.12 -16.69 -24.54
C LYS A 747 -9.53 -15.53 -23.75
N MET A 748 -8.22 -15.52 -23.54
CA MET A 748 -7.53 -14.42 -22.87
C MET A 748 -7.59 -13.13 -23.70
N ALA A 749 -7.30 -13.21 -25.01
CA ALA A 749 -7.43 -12.06 -25.91
C ALA A 749 -8.89 -11.57 -26.01
N ASP A 750 -9.86 -12.47 -26.08
CA ASP A 750 -11.28 -12.13 -26.11
C ASP A 750 -11.70 -11.41 -24.82
N TRP A 751 -11.26 -11.90 -23.66
CA TRP A 751 -11.52 -11.24 -22.38
C TRP A 751 -10.94 -9.83 -22.33
N TRP A 752 -9.69 -9.64 -22.78
CA TRP A 752 -9.06 -8.32 -22.79
C TRP A 752 -9.72 -7.36 -23.78
N ALA A 753 -10.23 -7.84 -24.91
CA ALA A 753 -10.97 -7.01 -25.86
C ALA A 753 -12.26 -6.48 -25.22
N ASP A 754 -12.91 -7.28 -24.38
CA ASP A 754 -14.08 -6.87 -23.58
C ASP A 754 -13.72 -5.95 -22.40
N GLN A 755 -12.44 -5.88 -22.00
CA GLN A 755 -11.94 -5.01 -20.92
C GLN A 755 -11.12 -3.81 -21.42
N GLN A 756 -11.01 -3.58 -22.73
CA GLN A 756 -10.32 -2.41 -23.27
C GLN A 756 -11.24 -1.18 -23.21
N ASN A 757 -10.70 -0.08 -22.70
CA ASN A 757 -11.38 1.21 -22.73
C ASN A 757 -11.53 1.70 -24.19
N GLU A 758 -12.53 2.55 -24.43
CA GLU A 758 -12.78 3.10 -25.78
C GLU A 758 -11.59 3.89 -26.35
N ASP A 759 -10.70 4.39 -25.49
CA ASP A 759 -9.49 5.10 -25.87
C ASP A 759 -8.28 4.18 -26.14
N GLY A 760 -8.45 2.86 -25.99
CA GLY A 760 -7.43 1.84 -26.23
C GLY A 760 -6.65 1.41 -24.99
N GLN A 761 -6.87 2.04 -23.82
CA GLN A 761 -6.19 1.64 -22.59
C GLN A 761 -6.69 0.30 -22.08
N ILE A 762 -5.79 -0.51 -21.52
CA ILE A 762 -6.11 -1.77 -20.85
C ILE A 762 -5.44 -1.81 -19.48
N GLY A 763 -6.11 -2.48 -18.54
CA GLY A 763 -5.92 -2.45 -17.09
C GLY A 763 -4.99 -1.39 -16.48
N GLY A 764 -3.66 -1.47 -16.56
CA GLY A 764 -2.72 -0.53 -15.94
C GLY A 764 -2.54 0.84 -16.59
N GLY A 765 -3.16 1.13 -17.74
CA GLY A 765 -3.01 2.40 -18.47
C GLY A 765 -2.05 2.30 -19.65
N TRP A 766 -1.25 3.34 -19.94
CA TRP A 766 -0.28 3.36 -21.06
C TRP A 766 1.11 2.86 -20.65
N ASN A 767 1.20 1.65 -20.09
CA ASN A 767 2.48 1.01 -19.77
C ASN A 767 2.96 0.08 -20.90
N ASP A 768 4.22 -0.31 -20.91
CA ASP A 768 4.80 -1.31 -21.82
C ASP A 768 4.01 -2.63 -21.85
N ASP A 769 3.50 -3.08 -20.70
CA ASP A 769 2.72 -4.30 -20.62
C ASP A 769 1.44 -4.27 -21.50
N VAL A 770 0.95 -3.10 -21.93
CA VAL A 770 -0.17 -3.02 -22.89
C VAL A 770 0.16 -3.66 -24.24
N LEU A 771 1.45 -3.83 -24.53
CA LEU A 771 1.97 -4.45 -25.74
C LEU A 771 2.05 -5.96 -25.62
N PHE A 772 1.53 -6.58 -24.56
CA PHE A 772 1.69 -8.01 -24.32
C PHE A 772 1.25 -8.93 -25.47
N LEU A 773 0.20 -8.54 -26.21
CA LEU A 773 -0.21 -9.26 -27.42
C LEU A 773 0.76 -9.07 -28.57
N SER A 774 1.36 -7.89 -28.71
CA SER A 774 2.40 -7.61 -29.70
C SER A 774 3.68 -8.39 -29.40
N PHE A 775 4.12 -8.40 -28.14
CA PHE A 775 5.38 -9.03 -27.73
C PHE A 775 5.34 -10.56 -27.70
N HIS A 776 4.32 -11.14 -27.10
CA HIS A 776 4.33 -12.57 -26.73
C HIS A 776 3.34 -13.40 -27.50
N GLN A 777 2.37 -12.77 -28.15
CA GLN A 777 1.30 -13.44 -28.86
C GLN A 777 0.98 -12.82 -30.24
N PRO A 778 1.98 -12.33 -31.01
CA PRO A 778 1.73 -11.71 -32.32
C PRO A 778 1.23 -12.71 -33.36
N ASP A 779 1.28 -14.00 -33.05
CA ASP A 779 0.74 -15.09 -33.85
C ASP A 779 -0.80 -15.18 -33.77
N LEU A 780 -1.44 -14.72 -32.69
CA LEU A 780 -2.89 -14.86 -32.53
C LEU A 780 -3.71 -14.17 -33.63
N PRO A 781 -3.39 -12.93 -34.07
CA PRO A 781 -4.02 -12.34 -35.25
C PRO A 781 -3.86 -13.20 -36.51
N LEU A 782 -2.68 -13.82 -36.71
CA LEU A 782 -2.38 -14.67 -37.87
C LEU A 782 -3.13 -16.00 -37.84
N ASP A 783 -3.41 -16.52 -36.63
CA ASP A 783 -4.26 -17.68 -36.36
C ASP A 783 -5.77 -17.35 -36.49
N GLY A 784 -6.12 -16.10 -36.82
CA GLY A 784 -7.49 -15.66 -37.07
C GLY A 784 -8.23 -15.11 -35.84
N ASN A 785 -7.53 -14.78 -34.75
CA ASN A 785 -8.13 -14.06 -33.63
C ASN A 785 -8.27 -12.56 -33.94
N GLU A 786 -9.48 -12.16 -34.30
CA GLU A 786 -9.81 -10.78 -34.64
C GLU A 786 -9.75 -9.82 -33.46
N ASN A 787 -10.04 -10.31 -32.25
CA ASN A 787 -9.97 -9.51 -31.01
C ASN A 787 -8.53 -9.17 -30.64
N ALA A 788 -7.59 -10.11 -30.83
CA ALA A 788 -6.17 -9.86 -30.65
C ALA A 788 -5.67 -8.78 -31.61
N ARG A 789 -6.10 -8.83 -32.88
CA ARG A 789 -5.79 -7.78 -33.87
C ARG A 789 -6.35 -6.42 -33.45
N TYR A 790 -7.61 -6.40 -33.04
CA TYR A 790 -8.28 -5.18 -32.57
C TYR A 790 -7.55 -4.53 -31.38
N LEU A 791 -7.17 -5.33 -30.39
CA LEU A 791 -6.45 -4.87 -29.20
C LEU A 791 -5.13 -4.15 -29.58
N ILE A 792 -4.29 -4.81 -30.39
CA ILE A 792 -3.01 -4.25 -30.87
C ILE A 792 -3.24 -2.91 -31.59
N ASP A 793 -4.23 -2.85 -32.48
CA ASP A 793 -4.53 -1.64 -33.26
C ASP A 793 -5.09 -0.50 -32.40
N ALA A 794 -5.97 -0.81 -31.44
CA ALA A 794 -6.58 0.17 -30.55
C ALA A 794 -5.55 0.79 -29.61
N THR A 795 -4.64 -0.01 -29.06
CA THR A 795 -3.53 0.46 -28.22
C THR A 795 -2.67 1.50 -28.93
N HIS A 796 -2.18 1.20 -30.14
CA HIS A 796 -1.32 2.13 -30.88
C HIS A 796 -2.07 3.40 -31.32
N LYS A 797 -3.35 3.30 -31.71
CA LYS A 797 -4.18 4.46 -32.02
C LYS A 797 -4.39 5.37 -30.80
N GLY A 798 -4.59 4.78 -29.62
CA GLY A 798 -4.73 5.52 -28.37
C GLY A 798 -3.45 6.26 -27.97
N LEU A 799 -2.29 5.61 -28.06
CA LEU A 799 -0.98 6.24 -27.83
C LEU A 799 -0.71 7.44 -28.77
N GLU A 800 -1.18 7.37 -30.02
CA GLU A 800 -1.11 8.50 -30.94
C GLU A 800 -2.08 9.62 -30.55
N ALA A 801 -3.29 9.29 -30.10
CA ALA A 801 -4.31 10.25 -29.70
C ALA A 801 -3.87 11.10 -28.50
N THR A 802 -3.13 10.52 -27.56
CA THR A 802 -2.53 11.24 -26.43
C THR A 802 -1.28 12.04 -26.81
N ARG A 803 -0.79 11.89 -28.06
CA ARG A 803 0.48 12.47 -28.55
C ARG A 803 1.71 12.03 -27.77
N TYR A 804 1.58 10.94 -27.02
CA TYR A 804 2.72 10.28 -26.40
C TYR A 804 3.68 9.86 -27.50
N PHE A 805 3.14 9.15 -28.49
CA PHE A 805 3.77 8.90 -29.77
C PHE A 805 3.24 9.83 -30.84
N LYS A 806 4.14 10.57 -31.49
CA LYS A 806 3.77 11.46 -32.59
C LYS A 806 4.91 11.56 -33.60
N ASP A 807 4.55 11.62 -34.89
CA ASP A 807 5.51 11.78 -35.99
C ASP A 807 6.58 10.67 -36.02
N GLY A 808 6.23 9.46 -35.56
CA GLY A 808 7.08 8.28 -35.58
C GLY A 808 8.01 8.07 -34.37
N TYR A 809 7.97 8.95 -33.36
CA TYR A 809 8.80 8.84 -32.14
C TYR A 809 8.05 9.32 -30.89
N CYS A 810 8.65 9.14 -29.71
CA CYS A 810 8.04 9.52 -28.44
C CYS A 810 8.39 10.97 -28.01
N ASN A 811 7.39 11.76 -27.61
CA ASN A 811 7.47 13.22 -27.53
C ASN A 811 7.41 13.77 -26.07
N VAL A 812 7.97 13.04 -25.10
CA VAL A 812 8.06 13.46 -23.68
C VAL A 812 9.49 13.28 -23.11
N TYR A 813 9.86 13.98 -22.04
CA TYR A 813 11.15 13.81 -21.35
C TYR A 813 11.10 14.28 -19.88
N PRO A 814 11.75 13.60 -18.92
CA PRO A 814 12.51 12.35 -19.06
C PRO A 814 11.63 11.15 -19.47
N MET A 815 12.19 10.13 -20.12
CA MET A 815 11.44 8.96 -20.61
C MET A 815 12.28 7.67 -20.71
N ASP A 816 11.61 6.50 -20.74
CA ASP A 816 12.20 5.19 -20.50
C ASP A 816 12.66 4.65 -21.82
N ARG A 817 13.96 4.72 -22.05
CA ARG A 817 14.50 4.36 -23.36
C ARG A 817 14.32 2.88 -23.68
N LEU A 818 14.22 2.01 -22.66
CA LEU A 818 13.96 0.59 -22.85
C LEU A 818 12.52 0.44 -23.36
N HIS A 819 11.55 0.85 -22.55
CA HIS A 819 10.12 0.67 -22.84
C HIS A 819 9.59 1.53 -24.02
N ILE A 820 10.23 2.66 -24.36
CA ILE A 820 9.96 3.36 -25.64
C ILE A 820 10.45 2.54 -26.83
N GLY A 821 11.62 1.92 -26.67
CA GLY A 821 12.17 1.02 -27.66
C GLY A 821 11.15 -0.04 -28.01
N ASP A 822 10.46 -0.56 -27.00
CA ASP A 822 9.38 -1.54 -27.10
C ASP A 822 8.16 -1.02 -27.88
N PHE A 823 7.62 0.15 -27.54
CA PHE A 823 6.51 0.75 -28.30
C PHE A 823 6.85 1.03 -29.77
N ILE A 824 8.07 1.44 -30.07
CA ILE A 824 8.53 1.64 -31.46
C ILE A 824 8.74 0.28 -32.12
N SER A 825 9.41 -0.64 -31.42
CA SER A 825 9.87 -1.89 -31.98
C SER A 825 8.71 -2.78 -32.34
N GLU A 826 7.63 -2.76 -31.55
CA GLU A 826 6.45 -3.61 -31.70
C GLU A 826 5.39 -3.04 -32.66
N ARG A 827 5.52 -1.77 -33.07
CA ARG A 827 4.55 -1.13 -33.96
C ARG A 827 4.44 -1.83 -35.31
N TYR A 828 5.51 -2.46 -35.80
CA TYR A 828 5.50 -3.23 -37.05
C TYR A 828 4.40 -4.31 -37.08
N ASN A 829 3.98 -4.84 -35.92
CA ASN A 829 2.90 -5.82 -35.85
C ASN A 829 1.60 -5.27 -36.44
N THR A 830 1.34 -3.97 -36.30
CA THR A 830 0.18 -3.32 -36.95
C THR A 830 0.26 -3.47 -38.47
N LEU A 831 1.46 -3.37 -39.08
CA LEU A 831 1.67 -3.54 -40.52
C LEU A 831 1.42 -4.98 -40.98
N VAL A 832 1.98 -5.95 -40.24
CA VAL A 832 1.84 -7.39 -40.54
C VAL A 832 0.38 -7.82 -40.45
N ASN A 833 -0.37 -7.30 -39.47
CA ASN A 833 -1.77 -7.66 -39.22
C ASN A 833 -2.77 -6.91 -40.12
N ASN A 834 -2.35 -5.81 -40.76
CA ASN A 834 -3.19 -4.93 -41.57
C ASN A 834 -2.60 -4.63 -42.96
N LEU A 835 -2.11 -5.67 -43.63
CA LEU A 835 -1.50 -5.53 -44.97
C LEU A 835 -2.40 -4.74 -45.95
N GLY A 836 -1.81 -3.71 -46.57
CA GLY A 836 -2.48 -2.83 -47.52
C GLY A 836 -3.21 -1.62 -46.93
N GLN A 837 -3.25 -1.45 -45.59
CA GLN A 837 -3.88 -0.27 -44.97
C GLN A 837 -2.97 0.96 -45.01
N ALA A 838 -3.33 1.97 -45.82
CA ALA A 838 -2.52 3.18 -46.01
C ALA A 838 -2.13 3.91 -44.72
N TYR A 839 -3.05 3.98 -43.74
CA TYR A 839 -2.79 4.62 -42.45
C TYR A 839 -1.61 3.96 -41.72
N VAL A 840 -1.62 2.63 -41.60
CA VAL A 840 -0.56 1.87 -40.92
C VAL A 840 0.79 2.01 -41.64
N TYR A 841 0.77 2.00 -42.98
CA TYR A 841 1.99 2.22 -43.78
C TYR A 841 2.61 3.58 -43.53
N GLU A 842 1.79 4.64 -43.53
CA GLU A 842 2.26 6.00 -43.31
C GLU A 842 2.93 6.15 -41.94
N ARG A 843 2.26 5.64 -40.91
CA ARG A 843 2.71 5.62 -39.52
C ARG A 843 4.03 4.86 -39.36
N GLU A 844 4.16 3.68 -39.96
CA GLU A 844 5.38 2.88 -39.89
C GLU A 844 6.55 3.52 -40.68
N MET A 845 6.25 4.16 -41.82
CA MET A 845 7.25 4.92 -42.57
C MET A 845 7.81 6.10 -41.77
N GLU A 846 6.97 6.77 -40.97
CA GLU A 846 7.45 7.84 -40.07
C GLU A 846 8.46 7.30 -39.05
N SER A 847 8.20 6.14 -38.42
CA SER A 847 9.15 5.49 -37.50
C SER A 847 10.42 5.07 -38.23
N ALA A 848 10.31 4.37 -39.36
CA ALA A 848 11.45 3.94 -40.16
C ALA A 848 12.33 5.11 -40.62
N TRP A 849 11.74 6.27 -40.91
CA TRP A 849 12.46 7.45 -41.37
C TRP A 849 13.44 8.00 -40.33
N HIS A 850 13.22 7.76 -39.04
CA HIS A 850 14.10 8.26 -37.97
C HIS A 850 15.40 7.47 -37.83
N LEU A 851 15.52 6.27 -38.41
CA LEU A 851 16.75 5.50 -38.34
C LEU A 851 17.95 6.29 -38.90
N GLY A 852 18.95 6.51 -38.05
CA GLY A 852 20.17 7.26 -38.36
C GLY A 852 20.03 8.79 -38.30
N LYS A 853 18.98 9.33 -37.67
CA LYS A 853 18.69 10.77 -37.57
C LYS A 853 18.57 11.26 -36.12
N GLU A 854 19.59 10.95 -35.33
CA GLU A 854 19.71 11.35 -33.92
C GLU A 854 19.46 12.84 -33.70
N GLU A 855 19.86 13.69 -34.65
CA GLU A 855 19.73 15.14 -34.55
C GLU A 855 18.28 15.65 -34.71
N GLN A 856 17.38 14.83 -35.25
CA GLN A 856 15.97 15.19 -35.50
C GLN A 856 15.03 14.63 -34.43
N THR A 857 15.52 13.70 -33.62
CA THR A 857 14.88 13.16 -32.41
C THR A 857 15.87 13.15 -31.23
N PRO A 858 16.52 14.29 -30.91
CA PRO A 858 17.67 14.31 -29.98
C PRO A 858 17.29 13.93 -28.55
N VAL A 859 15.99 13.96 -28.24
CA VAL A 859 15.42 13.57 -26.97
C VAL A 859 14.88 12.14 -27.15
N ASN A 860 15.57 11.15 -26.57
CA ASN A 860 15.18 9.72 -26.53
C ASN A 860 15.36 8.89 -27.81
N TYR A 861 16.33 9.22 -28.67
CA TYR A 861 16.68 8.35 -29.79
C TYR A 861 17.22 6.98 -29.32
N PHE A 862 16.59 5.89 -29.78
CA PHE A 862 17.06 4.52 -29.63
C PHE A 862 17.11 3.83 -31.00
N ALA A 863 18.33 3.65 -31.52
CA ALA A 863 18.53 3.17 -32.88
C ALA A 863 17.88 1.81 -33.15
N ASP A 864 17.94 0.89 -32.18
CA ASP A 864 17.44 -0.47 -32.37
C ASP A 864 15.92 -0.53 -32.48
N GLY A 865 15.18 0.36 -31.80
CA GLY A 865 13.72 0.45 -31.91
C GLY A 865 13.28 0.73 -33.35
N PHE A 866 13.93 1.68 -34.04
CA PHE A 866 13.59 2.02 -35.44
C PHE A 866 14.02 0.96 -36.47
N LYS A 867 14.90 0.03 -36.10
CA LYS A 867 15.35 -1.03 -37.02
C LYS A 867 14.22 -1.99 -37.37
N SER A 868 13.31 -2.31 -36.45
CA SER A 868 12.18 -3.19 -36.74
C SER A 868 11.31 -2.62 -37.86
N SER A 869 11.05 -1.31 -37.84
CA SER A 869 10.30 -0.61 -38.88
C SER A 869 10.97 -0.67 -40.25
N VAL A 870 12.29 -0.49 -40.31
CA VAL A 870 13.03 -0.64 -41.58
C VAL A 870 13.03 -2.08 -42.07
N ASN A 871 13.24 -3.03 -41.15
CA ASN A 871 13.29 -4.46 -41.47
C ASN A 871 11.93 -4.97 -41.99
N VAL A 872 10.81 -4.57 -41.38
CA VAL A 872 9.48 -5.00 -41.84
C VAL A 872 9.19 -4.50 -43.26
N PHE A 873 9.66 -3.30 -43.63
CA PHE A 873 9.54 -2.80 -45.01
C PHE A 873 10.44 -3.57 -45.99
N ASN A 874 11.66 -3.89 -45.58
CA ASN A 874 12.56 -4.71 -46.41
C ASN A 874 11.97 -6.11 -46.63
N TRP A 875 11.39 -6.72 -45.59
CA TRP A 875 10.66 -7.98 -45.72
C TRP A 875 9.45 -7.83 -46.65
N TYR A 876 8.61 -6.80 -46.46
CA TYR A 876 7.40 -6.57 -47.27
C TYR A 876 7.71 -6.38 -48.76
N TRP A 877 8.82 -5.71 -49.09
CA TRP A 877 9.27 -5.52 -50.47
C TRP A 877 10.15 -6.67 -51.01
N GLY A 878 10.39 -7.72 -50.22
CA GLY A 878 11.21 -8.87 -50.63
C GLY A 878 12.72 -8.58 -50.74
N ASN A 879 13.18 -7.50 -50.09
CA ASN A 879 14.60 -7.14 -50.02
C ASN A 879 15.34 -7.89 -48.90
N ASP A 880 14.62 -8.37 -47.88
CA ASP A 880 15.15 -9.11 -46.74
C ASP A 880 14.36 -10.41 -46.55
N ILE A 881 14.76 -11.43 -47.32
CA ILE A 881 14.21 -12.79 -47.24
C ILE A 881 15.31 -13.68 -46.63
N PRO A 882 15.04 -14.40 -45.53
CA PRO A 882 16.04 -15.29 -44.93
C PRO A 882 16.60 -16.29 -45.95
N GLU A 883 17.93 -16.38 -46.04
CA GLU A 883 18.60 -17.34 -46.95
C GLU A 883 18.34 -18.79 -46.56
N THR A 884 18.13 -19.04 -45.26
CA THR A 884 17.79 -20.34 -44.68
C THR A 884 16.34 -20.33 -44.18
N PRO A 885 15.53 -21.33 -44.55
CA PRO A 885 14.21 -21.52 -43.93
C PRO A 885 14.34 -21.71 -42.42
N TYR A 886 13.29 -21.33 -41.69
CA TYR A 886 13.17 -21.68 -40.28
C TYR A 886 13.07 -23.21 -40.13
N GLU A 887 13.95 -23.78 -39.31
CA GLU A 887 13.92 -25.20 -38.93
C GLU A 887 13.22 -25.32 -37.57
N SER A 888 12.05 -25.97 -37.56
CA SER A 888 11.29 -26.21 -36.33
C SER A 888 11.87 -27.39 -35.53
N LYS A 889 11.57 -27.43 -34.23
CA LYS A 889 11.83 -28.61 -33.36
C LYS A 889 11.14 -29.85 -33.92
N SER A 890 11.55 -31.03 -33.44
CA SER A 890 10.87 -32.28 -33.83
C SER A 890 9.42 -32.28 -33.32
N LEU A 891 8.52 -32.98 -34.04
CA LEU A 891 7.11 -33.05 -33.63
C LEU A 891 6.93 -33.69 -32.25
N ASP A 892 7.82 -34.60 -31.84
CA ASP A 892 7.76 -35.23 -30.52
C ASP A 892 8.08 -34.21 -29.42
N GLU A 893 9.15 -33.42 -29.59
CA GLU A 893 9.50 -32.33 -28.67
C GLU A 893 8.39 -31.27 -28.59
N LEU A 894 7.81 -30.88 -29.74
CA LEU A 894 6.67 -29.95 -29.76
C LEU A 894 5.44 -30.54 -29.07
N THR A 895 5.18 -31.85 -29.22
CA THR A 895 4.07 -32.52 -28.53
C THR A 895 4.23 -32.43 -27.02
N ASP A 896 5.44 -32.73 -26.51
CA ASP A 896 5.73 -32.68 -25.08
C ASP A 896 5.62 -31.25 -24.54
N GLU A 897 6.11 -30.25 -25.29
CA GLU A 897 5.99 -28.83 -24.94
C GLU A 897 4.53 -28.37 -24.92
N PHE A 898 3.74 -28.61 -25.97
CA PHE A 898 2.33 -28.21 -25.99
C PHE A 898 1.52 -28.90 -24.88
N ARG A 899 1.82 -30.17 -24.60
CA ARG A 899 1.19 -30.91 -23.51
C ARG A 899 1.50 -30.27 -22.15
N LEU A 900 2.76 -29.88 -21.94
CA LEU A 900 3.16 -29.15 -20.74
C LEU A 900 2.48 -27.79 -20.67
N TYR A 901 2.50 -26.99 -21.74
CA TYR A 901 1.90 -25.65 -21.78
C TYR A 901 0.41 -25.68 -21.49
N THR A 902 -0.34 -26.60 -22.08
CA THR A 902 -1.76 -26.72 -21.73
C THR A 902 -1.96 -27.15 -20.27
N SER A 903 -1.06 -27.96 -19.72
CA SER A 903 -1.16 -28.44 -18.33
C SER A 903 -0.88 -27.33 -17.31
N VAL A 904 0.07 -26.44 -17.62
CA VAL A 904 0.40 -25.28 -16.76
C VAL A 904 -0.62 -24.16 -16.93
N PHE A 905 -1.26 -24.03 -18.11
CA PHE A 905 -2.36 -23.09 -18.34
C PHE A 905 -3.65 -23.63 -17.70
N ASP A 906 -3.67 -23.63 -16.37
CA ASP A 906 -4.79 -23.99 -15.49
C ASP A 906 -5.68 -22.76 -15.20
N GLU A 907 -6.65 -22.92 -14.30
CA GLU A 907 -7.56 -21.83 -13.90
C GLU A 907 -6.82 -20.69 -13.18
N TYR A 908 -5.75 -20.97 -12.44
CA TYR A 908 -4.94 -19.94 -11.80
C TYR A 908 -4.14 -19.14 -12.83
N ALA A 909 -3.58 -19.80 -13.84
CA ALA A 909 -2.94 -19.11 -14.96
C ALA A 909 -3.94 -18.24 -15.71
N TYR A 910 -5.15 -18.75 -16.00
CA TYR A 910 -6.19 -17.94 -16.65
C TYR A 910 -6.59 -16.72 -15.81
N TYR A 911 -6.89 -16.91 -14.52
CA TYR A 911 -7.22 -15.83 -13.59
C TYR A 911 -6.10 -14.79 -13.51
N ARG A 912 -4.85 -15.25 -13.42
CA ARG A 912 -3.66 -14.40 -13.46
C ARG A 912 -3.68 -13.47 -14.67
N PHE A 913 -3.89 -14.03 -15.85
CA PHE A 913 -3.84 -13.29 -17.10
C PHE A 913 -5.06 -12.43 -17.39
N THR A 914 -6.10 -12.50 -16.56
CA THR A 914 -7.37 -11.82 -16.78
C THR A 914 -7.80 -11.10 -15.49
N GLU A 915 -8.63 -11.74 -14.68
CA GLU A 915 -9.35 -11.17 -13.54
C GLU A 915 -8.46 -10.69 -12.38
N SER A 916 -7.19 -11.13 -12.32
CA SER A 916 -6.23 -10.65 -11.32
C SER A 916 -5.73 -9.22 -11.59
N ASN A 917 -6.01 -8.67 -12.79
CA ASN A 917 -5.60 -7.35 -13.26
C ASN A 917 -4.08 -7.10 -13.13
N VAL A 918 -3.28 -8.15 -13.33
CA VAL A 918 -1.81 -8.08 -13.31
C VAL A 918 -1.32 -8.16 -14.73
N HIS A 919 -0.63 -7.11 -15.17
CA HIS A 919 -0.01 -7.03 -16.48
C HIS A 919 1.45 -7.49 -16.42
N ARG A 920 1.95 -8.13 -17.48
CA ARG A 920 3.35 -8.60 -17.55
C ARG A 920 3.96 -8.64 -18.94
N ASP A 921 5.25 -8.40 -19.06
CA ASP A 921 6.07 -8.67 -20.25
C ASP A 921 6.27 -10.17 -20.58
N ASP A 922 5.35 -11.04 -20.22
CA ASP A 922 5.52 -12.48 -20.48
C ASP A 922 4.17 -13.16 -20.39
N TYR A 923 3.34 -13.28 -21.42
CA TYR A 923 2.05 -14.00 -21.27
C TYR A 923 2.14 -15.51 -21.55
N SER A 924 3.34 -16.08 -21.35
CA SER A 924 3.56 -17.53 -21.37
C SER A 924 3.44 -18.13 -19.95
N PRO A 925 2.75 -19.27 -19.79
CA PRO A 925 2.70 -19.98 -18.52
C PRO A 925 4.09 -20.52 -18.06
N TYR A 926 5.07 -20.65 -18.97
CA TYR A 926 6.44 -21.13 -18.68
C TYR A 926 7.53 -20.06 -18.92
N GLY A 927 7.20 -18.94 -19.56
CA GLY A 927 8.15 -17.92 -19.98
C GLY A 927 8.36 -17.85 -21.49
N ALA A 928 8.73 -16.67 -21.99
CA ALA A 928 8.92 -16.41 -23.43
C ALA A 928 10.19 -17.05 -24.03
N ASN A 929 11.21 -17.39 -23.24
CA ASN A 929 12.53 -17.80 -23.73
C ASN A 929 12.58 -19.12 -24.53
N ASN A 930 11.48 -19.87 -24.63
CA ASN A 930 11.45 -21.21 -25.24
C ASN A 930 10.38 -21.41 -26.34
N MET A 931 9.53 -20.41 -26.61
CA MET A 931 8.66 -20.37 -27.79
C MET A 931 9.39 -19.65 -28.92
#